data_AF-A0A543EHV7-F1
#
_entry.id   AF-A0A543EHV7-F1
#
_cell.length_a   1.000
_cell.length_b   1.000
_cell.length_c   1.000
_cell.angle_alpha   90.00
_cell.angle_beta   90.00
_cell.angle_gamma   90.00
#
_symmetry.space_group_name_H-M   'P 1'
#
loop_
_entity.id
_entity.type
_entity.pdbx_description
1 polymer ?
#
loop_
_entity_poly.entity_id
_entity_poly.type
_entity_poly.pdbx_seq_one_letter_code
_entity_poly.pdbx_strand_id
1 'polypeptide(L)'
;MKKITTFLLSLTAPFYFAQQAGDVVSAEQKLDLTPQGVINFIANNLGDQDAPEFANYLNSFNLGLKGYKITYYTKNENNVLVKATGLLMYPNVPFKLSTVVSDHGTTDSRHNVPSNFKGALTAGFVVELSYVLNGYILMAPDYVGMGTGDGTHPYVDYATEAGATIDFITAANKVLAQLNIKRYDEYFLAGYSQGAHAAMSTLKRLSVSNPTQIKFKYAYMGDGPYDFSGVTLNKGVLEKDFYPFTSFLANVLHTCNNTGYKTYNNDISEVISAEYLDKYNYHVVQDNGGLLWGPVIWRKLFTTSFVNDVTNNPNNKLRLCMKPKDVYDWYNKTPMTLGHSTIDLAIPPENTSKTIDVQRGYYPWWDLNKYKLDSFYWGPLGHVGGILPFTLASNAKFNTLRSGGFLNEWAIAGAIFGKQSAEKASERPSLLSSQIKPDLGNMQLVEITDFNKEKTQSRTANTQNLSALKDGVYLLKVSENNENKIIPYIKNTPKEVAENEIVQSASSSVLQLKVDQEELTAVHIFDENKTLIKSISQKQYREAGGINIQDLENKDYTFEVVTPYYNLQFRKAVGGTVSSENSTDIYTLKQQIIAKSGTDIKNVSIYSISGALIIQQEINKPVFESRSLEAGVYLIQITFSNGKTISKKIKV
;
A
#
# COMPACT_ATOMS: atom_id res chain seq x y z
N MET A 1 -44.72 -3.71 8.58
CA MET A 1 -44.81 -4.17 7.17
C MET A 1 -43.59 -3.65 6.43
N LYS A 2 -42.62 -4.52 6.09
CA LYS A 2 -41.39 -4.14 5.38
C LYS A 2 -41.74 -3.89 3.91
N LYS A 3 -41.52 -2.67 3.40
CA LYS A 3 -41.66 -2.36 1.98
C LYS A 3 -40.47 -2.96 1.23
N ILE A 4 -40.71 -4.03 0.49
CA ILE A 4 -39.79 -4.55 -0.53
C ILE A 4 -40.01 -3.66 -1.75
N THR A 5 -39.07 -2.76 -2.04
CA THR A 5 -39.13 -1.92 -3.23
C THR A 5 -38.20 -2.53 -4.28
N THR A 6 -38.77 -3.35 -5.17
CA THR A 6 -38.08 -3.86 -6.37
C THR A 6 -38.38 -2.89 -7.51
N PHE A 7 -37.36 -2.21 -8.04
CA PHE A 7 -37.53 -1.33 -9.21
C PHE A 7 -37.24 -2.10 -10.50
N LEU A 8 -38.23 -2.15 -11.40
CA LEU A 8 -38.09 -2.58 -12.79
C LEU A 8 -37.81 -1.35 -13.67
N LEU A 9 -36.73 -1.41 -14.47
CA LEU A 9 -36.40 -0.36 -15.44
C LEU A 9 -37.49 -0.25 -16.51
N SER A 10 -37.91 0.98 -16.81
CA SER A 10 -38.81 1.32 -17.91
C SER A 10 -38.08 1.33 -19.26
N LEU A 11 -38.79 0.82 -20.28
CA LEU A 11 -38.36 0.59 -21.65
C LEU A 11 -37.96 1.87 -22.39
N THR A 12 -36.74 1.88 -22.93
CA THR A 12 -36.40 2.54 -24.21
C THR A 12 -35.52 1.58 -25.02
N ALA A 13 -35.91 1.31 -26.28
CA ALA A 13 -35.32 0.48 -27.36
C ALA A 13 -34.19 -0.54 -27.02
N PRO A 14 -34.34 -1.85 -27.34
CA PRO A 14 -33.36 -2.85 -26.99
C PRO A 14 -32.25 -2.91 -28.05
N PHE A 15 -31.21 -2.10 -27.89
CA PHE A 15 -29.90 -2.67 -28.15
C PHE A 15 -29.64 -3.64 -27.00
N TYR A 16 -29.87 -4.93 -27.23
CA TYR A 16 -29.43 -5.98 -26.30
C TYR A 16 -27.90 -5.97 -26.29
N PHE A 17 -27.31 -5.02 -25.56
CA PHE A 17 -25.91 -5.15 -25.18
C PHE A 17 -25.82 -6.43 -24.35
N ALA A 18 -25.01 -7.38 -24.82
CA ALA A 18 -24.68 -8.56 -24.04
C ALA A 18 -24.14 -8.08 -22.68
N GLN A 19 -24.57 -8.75 -21.60
CA GLN A 19 -24.10 -8.44 -20.25
C GLN A 19 -22.58 -8.49 -20.21
N GLN A 20 -21.99 -7.51 -19.52
CA GLN A 20 -20.55 -7.34 -19.43
C GLN A 20 -20.10 -7.44 -17.97
N ALA A 21 -18.81 -7.71 -17.82
CA ALA A 21 -18.14 -7.60 -16.53
C ALA A 21 -18.33 -6.17 -15.98
N GLY A 22 -18.67 -6.06 -14.69
CA GLY A 22 -19.02 -4.80 -14.02
C GLY A 22 -20.46 -4.32 -14.21
N ASP A 23 -21.34 -5.11 -14.86
CA ASP A 23 -22.78 -4.83 -14.88
C ASP A 23 -23.46 -5.20 -13.57
N VAL A 24 -24.33 -4.31 -13.09
CA VAL A 24 -25.10 -4.49 -11.86
C VAL A 24 -26.30 -5.40 -12.14
N VAL A 25 -26.42 -6.48 -11.36
CA VAL A 25 -27.60 -7.36 -11.37
C VAL A 25 -28.64 -6.88 -10.35
N SER A 26 -28.20 -6.59 -9.12
CA SER A 26 -29.06 -6.05 -8.07
C SER A 26 -28.24 -5.23 -7.06
N ALA A 27 -28.89 -4.29 -6.38
CA ALA A 27 -28.33 -3.56 -5.25
C ALA A 27 -29.36 -3.56 -4.12
N GLU A 28 -29.11 -4.35 -3.08
CA GLU A 28 -30.03 -4.55 -1.96
C GLU A 28 -29.55 -3.78 -0.73
N GLN A 29 -30.34 -2.83 -0.25
CA GLN A 29 -30.02 -2.15 1.01
C GLN A 29 -30.17 -3.14 2.17
N LYS A 30 -29.04 -3.47 2.82
CA LYS A 30 -29.00 -4.38 3.96
C LYS A 30 -28.89 -3.65 5.30
N LEU A 31 -28.43 -2.40 5.28
CA LEU A 31 -28.13 -1.63 6.48
C LEU A 31 -28.52 -0.15 6.32
N ASP A 32 -29.18 0.40 7.35
CA ASP A 32 -29.50 1.82 7.53
C ASP A 32 -29.51 2.12 9.04
N LEU A 33 -28.42 2.66 9.55
CA LEU A 33 -28.20 2.86 10.98
C LEU A 33 -28.10 4.34 11.33
N THR A 34 -28.71 4.71 12.44
CA THR A 34 -28.42 5.97 13.14
C THR A 34 -27.06 5.87 13.85
N PRO A 35 -26.44 7.00 14.26
CA PRO A 35 -25.21 6.94 15.05
C PRO A 35 -25.30 6.05 16.30
N GLN A 36 -26.43 6.08 17.01
CA GLN A 36 -26.65 5.20 18.16
C GLN A 36 -26.73 3.72 17.74
N GLY A 37 -27.34 3.43 16.60
CA GLY A 37 -27.40 2.08 16.04
C GLY A 37 -26.01 1.54 15.66
N VAL A 38 -25.08 2.42 15.28
CA VAL A 38 -23.71 2.05 14.93
C VAL A 38 -22.93 1.55 16.14
N ILE A 39 -23.11 2.15 17.32
CA ILE A 39 -22.47 1.67 18.57
C ILE A 39 -22.85 0.20 18.84
N ASN A 40 -24.13 -0.12 18.71
CA ASN A 40 -24.62 -1.50 18.86
C ASN A 40 -24.09 -2.41 17.75
N PHE A 41 -23.97 -1.90 16.52
CA PHE A 41 -23.42 -2.65 15.40
C PHE A 41 -21.94 -2.98 15.63
N ILE A 42 -21.13 -2.03 16.09
CA ILE A 42 -19.72 -2.24 16.45
C ILE A 42 -19.62 -3.37 17.50
N ALA A 43 -20.38 -3.28 18.60
CA ALA A 43 -20.34 -4.27 19.67
C ALA A 43 -20.67 -5.72 19.22
N ASN A 44 -21.43 -5.88 18.13
CA ASN A 44 -21.83 -7.20 17.61
C ASN A 44 -20.97 -7.71 16.45
N ASN A 45 -20.11 -6.88 15.86
CA ASN A 45 -19.31 -7.22 14.67
C ASN A 45 -17.80 -7.08 14.88
N LEU A 46 -17.37 -6.57 16.03
CA LEU A 46 -16.00 -6.71 16.51
C LEU A 46 -15.72 -8.15 16.92
N GLY A 47 -14.51 -8.61 16.63
CA GLY A 47 -14.07 -9.95 16.95
C GLY A 47 -13.49 -10.06 18.36
N ASP A 48 -13.36 -11.28 18.88
CA ASP A 48 -12.92 -11.57 20.26
C ASP A 48 -11.50 -11.06 20.60
N GLN A 49 -10.72 -10.67 19.59
CA GLN A 49 -9.34 -10.19 19.73
C GLN A 49 -9.21 -8.66 19.74
N ASP A 50 -10.31 -7.91 19.62
CA ASP A 50 -10.24 -6.46 19.53
C ASP A 50 -9.94 -5.81 20.89
N ALA A 51 -8.90 -4.97 20.93
CA ALA A 51 -8.52 -4.25 22.14
C ALA A 51 -9.62 -3.23 22.55
N PRO A 52 -9.95 -3.07 23.85
CA PRO A 52 -10.94 -2.09 24.30
C PRO A 52 -10.67 -0.67 23.79
N GLU A 53 -9.39 -0.27 23.72
CA GLU A 53 -8.94 1.01 23.18
C GLU A 53 -9.28 1.17 21.70
N PHE A 54 -9.24 0.09 20.94
CA PHE A 54 -9.61 0.10 19.53
C PHE A 54 -11.13 0.17 19.34
N ALA A 55 -11.91 -0.58 20.13
CA ALA A 55 -13.37 -0.42 20.15
C ALA A 55 -13.77 1.01 20.54
N ASN A 56 -13.10 1.61 21.52
CA ASN A 56 -13.30 3.02 21.91
C ASN A 56 -12.94 3.99 20.78
N TYR A 57 -11.86 3.73 20.06
CA TYR A 57 -11.50 4.49 18.87
C TYR A 57 -12.62 4.43 17.82
N LEU A 58 -13.15 3.26 17.51
CA LEU A 58 -14.27 3.12 16.55
C LEU A 58 -15.57 3.78 17.05
N ASN A 59 -15.86 3.68 18.35
CA ASN A 59 -17.04 4.32 18.96
C ASN A 59 -16.91 5.85 19.05
N SER A 60 -15.70 6.41 18.87
CA SER A 60 -15.52 7.87 18.85
C SER A 60 -16.13 8.53 17.61
N PHE A 61 -16.45 7.75 16.57
CA PHE A 61 -17.10 8.24 15.35
C PHE A 61 -18.63 8.27 15.50
N ASN A 62 -19.19 9.48 15.62
CA ASN A 62 -20.63 9.68 15.76
C ASN A 62 -21.33 9.83 14.39
N LEU A 63 -21.40 8.75 13.61
CA LEU A 63 -21.92 8.75 12.23
C LEU A 63 -23.02 7.69 12.04
N GLY A 64 -24.05 8.00 11.25
CA GLY A 64 -24.99 6.99 10.74
C GLY A 64 -24.45 6.33 9.48
N LEU A 65 -24.79 5.07 9.23
CA LEU A 65 -24.23 4.27 8.12
C LEU A 65 -25.32 3.70 7.22
N LYS A 66 -25.01 3.55 5.93
CA LYS A 66 -25.82 2.79 4.97
C LYS A 66 -24.97 1.72 4.30
N GLY A 67 -25.56 0.56 4.04
CA GLY A 67 -24.87 -0.58 3.43
C GLY A 67 -25.75 -1.31 2.41
N TYR A 68 -25.16 -1.64 1.27
CA TYR A 68 -25.78 -2.33 0.15
C TYR A 68 -24.98 -3.57 -0.21
N LYS A 69 -25.66 -4.70 -0.33
CA LYS A 69 -25.13 -5.87 -1.03
C LYS A 69 -25.40 -5.70 -2.52
N ILE A 70 -24.35 -5.62 -3.32
CA ILE A 70 -24.46 -5.53 -4.77
C ILE A 70 -24.14 -6.91 -5.36
N THR A 71 -25.02 -7.39 -6.23
CA THR A 71 -24.74 -8.53 -7.12
C THR A 71 -24.36 -7.97 -8.48
N TYR A 72 -23.26 -8.44 -9.05
CA TYR A 72 -22.71 -7.93 -10.31
C TYR A 72 -22.12 -9.07 -11.15
N TYR A 73 -21.93 -8.82 -12.44
CA TYR A 73 -21.23 -9.76 -13.32
C TYR A 73 -19.72 -9.55 -13.28
N THR A 74 -18.97 -10.65 -13.25
CA THR A 74 -17.52 -10.70 -13.43
C THR A 74 -17.16 -12.00 -14.16
N LYS A 75 -15.87 -12.33 -14.27
CA LYS A 75 -15.40 -13.53 -14.95
C LYS A 75 -14.69 -14.48 -14.00
N ASN A 76 -15.00 -15.77 -14.13
CA ASN A 76 -14.34 -16.82 -13.39
C ASN A 76 -12.99 -17.22 -14.02
N GLU A 77 -12.34 -18.23 -13.44
CA GLU A 77 -11.04 -18.76 -13.86
C GLU A 77 -11.02 -19.32 -15.29
N ASN A 78 -12.20 -19.68 -15.81
CA ASN A 78 -12.41 -20.15 -17.18
C ASN A 78 -12.81 -19.02 -18.15
N ASN A 79 -12.70 -17.75 -17.73
CA ASN A 79 -13.09 -16.55 -18.49
C ASN A 79 -14.58 -16.53 -18.87
N VAL A 80 -15.42 -17.27 -18.13
CA VAL A 80 -16.88 -17.30 -18.28
C VAL A 80 -17.51 -16.23 -17.40
N LEU A 81 -18.53 -15.53 -17.92
CA LEU A 81 -19.26 -14.52 -17.17
C LEU A 81 -20.12 -15.19 -16.07
N VAL A 82 -19.95 -14.76 -14.83
CA VAL A 82 -20.61 -15.30 -13.63
C VAL A 82 -21.07 -14.16 -12.72
N LYS A 83 -21.99 -14.44 -11.79
CA LYS A 83 -22.38 -13.46 -10.77
C LYS A 83 -21.43 -13.54 -9.57
N ALA A 84 -21.04 -12.39 -9.06
CA ALA A 84 -20.36 -12.24 -7.77
C ALA A 84 -21.11 -11.21 -6.91
N THR A 85 -20.74 -11.13 -5.63
CA THR A 85 -21.30 -10.17 -4.69
C THR A 85 -20.23 -9.30 -4.04
N GLY A 86 -20.64 -8.18 -3.46
CA GLY A 86 -19.76 -7.33 -2.66
C GLY A 86 -20.54 -6.28 -1.88
N LEU A 87 -19.86 -5.63 -0.94
CA LEU A 87 -20.40 -4.61 -0.07
C LEU A 87 -20.07 -3.20 -0.58
N LEU A 88 -21.10 -2.38 -0.72
CA LEU A 88 -20.97 -0.93 -0.79
C LEU A 88 -21.50 -0.33 0.51
N MET A 89 -20.66 0.34 1.29
CA MET A 89 -21.04 0.90 2.58
C MET A 89 -20.48 2.32 2.75
N TYR A 90 -21.23 3.22 3.36
CA TYR A 90 -20.80 4.61 3.51
C TYR A 90 -21.50 5.34 4.67
N PRO A 91 -20.87 6.36 5.27
CA PRO A 91 -21.51 7.29 6.18
C PRO A 91 -22.63 8.09 5.51
N ASN A 92 -23.76 8.23 6.21
CA ASN A 92 -24.88 9.04 5.76
C ASN A 92 -24.63 10.53 6.08
N VAL A 93 -23.79 11.18 5.27
CA VAL A 93 -23.37 12.57 5.46
C VAL A 93 -23.63 13.44 4.22
N PRO A 94 -23.82 14.76 4.36
CA PRO A 94 -24.17 15.63 3.23
C PRO A 94 -22.97 16.10 2.38
N PHE A 95 -21.74 15.81 2.82
CA PHE A 95 -20.49 16.24 2.19
C PHE A 95 -19.81 15.12 1.40
N LYS A 96 -18.81 15.49 0.59
CA LYS A 96 -18.05 14.55 -0.24
C LYS A 96 -17.17 13.63 0.63
N LEU A 97 -17.12 12.36 0.23
CA LEU A 97 -16.24 11.36 0.82
C LEU A 97 -15.25 10.83 -0.20
N SER A 98 -14.09 10.37 0.26
CA SER A 98 -13.14 9.58 -0.53
C SER A 98 -13.55 8.12 -0.52
N THR A 99 -13.02 7.31 -1.45
CA THR A 99 -13.38 5.88 -1.56
C THR A 99 -12.22 4.99 -1.14
N VAL A 100 -12.47 3.99 -0.30
CA VAL A 100 -11.54 2.88 -0.03
C VAL A 100 -12.10 1.62 -0.67
N VAL A 101 -11.26 0.94 -1.45
CA VAL A 101 -11.51 -0.42 -1.92
C VAL A 101 -10.76 -1.36 -0.98
N SER A 102 -11.47 -2.27 -0.32
CA SER A 102 -10.89 -3.22 0.65
C SER A 102 -11.04 -4.64 0.12
N ASP A 103 -9.92 -5.24 -0.25
CA ASP A 103 -9.84 -6.64 -0.63
C ASP A 103 -9.60 -7.48 0.64
N HIS A 104 -10.56 -8.33 1.00
CA HIS A 104 -10.53 -9.07 2.26
C HIS A 104 -9.53 -10.24 2.26
N GLY A 105 -9.03 -10.60 3.44
CA GLY A 105 -8.19 -11.77 3.65
C GLY A 105 -8.98 -13.09 3.58
N THR A 106 -8.31 -14.21 3.82
CA THR A 106 -8.94 -15.53 3.79
C THR A 106 -10.00 -15.69 4.86
N THR A 107 -11.18 -16.17 4.48
CA THR A 107 -12.31 -16.39 5.38
C THR A 107 -12.58 -17.88 5.54
N ASP A 108 -13.19 -18.26 6.66
CA ASP A 108 -13.47 -19.65 7.03
C ASP A 108 -14.74 -20.21 6.40
N SER A 109 -15.47 -19.45 5.61
CA SER A 109 -16.64 -19.91 4.90
C SER A 109 -16.92 -18.97 3.73
N ARG A 110 -17.47 -19.51 2.64
CA ARG A 110 -17.99 -18.69 1.55
C ARG A 110 -18.97 -17.61 2.01
N HIS A 111 -19.68 -17.79 3.13
CA HIS A 111 -20.64 -16.81 3.63
C HIS A 111 -20.05 -15.80 4.63
N ASN A 112 -18.81 -15.99 5.08
CA ASN A 112 -18.14 -15.05 5.97
C ASN A 112 -17.40 -14.01 5.15
N VAL A 113 -18.16 -13.15 4.46
CA VAL A 113 -17.66 -12.16 3.50
C VAL A 113 -18.21 -10.76 3.79
N PRO A 114 -17.57 -9.69 3.26
CA PRO A 114 -17.99 -8.32 3.50
C PRO A 114 -19.46 -8.04 3.21
N SER A 115 -20.04 -8.59 2.12
CA SER A 115 -21.46 -8.33 1.79
C SER A 115 -22.47 -8.90 2.79
N ASN A 116 -22.02 -9.76 3.70
CA ASN A 116 -22.79 -10.28 4.83
C ASN A 116 -22.39 -9.64 6.17
N PHE A 117 -21.58 -8.57 6.14
CA PHE A 117 -21.01 -7.90 7.32
C PHE A 117 -20.17 -8.83 8.21
N LYS A 118 -19.43 -9.73 7.57
CA LYS A 118 -18.52 -10.68 8.21
C LYS A 118 -17.13 -10.59 7.58
N GLY A 119 -16.14 -11.18 8.22
CA GLY A 119 -14.77 -11.19 7.69
C GLY A 119 -13.92 -12.31 8.27
N ALA A 120 -12.61 -12.10 8.29
CA ALA A 120 -11.63 -13.16 8.50
C ALA A 120 -11.46 -13.56 9.97
N LEU A 121 -11.57 -14.86 10.25
CA LEU A 121 -11.25 -15.49 11.54
C LEU A 121 -11.85 -14.71 12.73
N THR A 122 -11.05 -14.52 13.78
CA THR A 122 -11.41 -13.80 15.01
C THR A 122 -11.32 -12.28 14.87
N ALA A 123 -10.91 -11.74 13.72
CA ALA A 123 -10.88 -10.29 13.49
C ALA A 123 -12.22 -9.77 12.93
N GLY A 124 -13.05 -10.65 12.39
CA GLY A 124 -14.38 -10.30 11.91
C GLY A 124 -14.35 -9.25 10.79
N PHE A 125 -15.31 -8.32 10.81
CA PHE A 125 -15.54 -7.30 9.78
C PHE A 125 -14.82 -5.96 10.09
N VAL A 126 -13.81 -6.01 10.95
CA VAL A 126 -13.21 -4.83 11.57
C VAL A 126 -12.48 -3.91 10.59
N VAL A 127 -11.78 -4.49 9.61
CA VAL A 127 -10.95 -3.75 8.65
C VAL A 127 -11.86 -2.84 7.81
N GLU A 128 -12.86 -3.43 7.17
CA GLU A 128 -13.86 -2.75 6.35
C GLU A 128 -14.65 -1.71 7.16
N LEU A 129 -15.13 -2.09 8.35
CA LEU A 129 -15.90 -1.21 9.22
C LEU A 129 -15.09 0.02 9.61
N SER A 130 -13.79 -0.14 9.90
CA SER A 130 -12.92 0.95 10.31
C SER A 130 -12.83 2.06 9.26
N TYR A 131 -12.75 1.72 7.95
CA TYR A 131 -12.70 2.71 6.89
C TYR A 131 -14.00 3.49 6.78
N VAL A 132 -15.15 2.80 6.86
CA VAL A 132 -16.45 3.47 6.80
C VAL A 132 -16.59 4.45 7.98
N LEU A 133 -16.24 4.02 9.19
CA LEU A 133 -16.28 4.86 10.39
C LEU A 133 -15.32 6.05 10.30
N ASN A 134 -14.17 5.89 9.65
CA ASN A 134 -13.22 6.97 9.38
C ASN A 134 -13.71 7.98 8.32
N GLY A 135 -14.91 7.80 7.75
CA GLY A 135 -15.49 8.76 6.81
C GLY A 135 -15.27 8.41 5.33
N TYR A 136 -15.03 7.14 4.99
CA TYR A 136 -14.86 6.70 3.61
C TYR A 136 -16.11 6.01 3.07
N ILE A 137 -16.30 6.10 1.75
CA ILE A 137 -17.11 5.13 1.02
C ILE A 137 -16.28 3.86 0.89
N LEU A 138 -16.78 2.74 1.38
CA LEU A 138 -16.17 1.43 1.25
C LEU A 138 -16.76 0.69 0.07
N MET A 139 -15.87 0.12 -0.75
CA MET A 139 -16.17 -0.92 -1.73
C MET A 139 -15.39 -2.18 -1.36
N ALA A 140 -16.06 -3.26 -1.00
CA ALA A 140 -15.40 -4.52 -0.65
C ALA A 140 -15.99 -5.69 -1.47
N PRO A 141 -15.32 -6.17 -2.53
CA PRO A 141 -15.77 -7.34 -3.27
C PRO A 141 -15.68 -8.60 -2.41
N ASP A 142 -16.60 -9.56 -2.59
CA ASP A 142 -16.50 -10.86 -1.90
C ASP A 142 -15.58 -11.86 -2.65
N TYR A 143 -15.19 -11.54 -3.89
CA TYR A 143 -14.56 -12.44 -4.89
C TYR A 143 -15.52 -13.43 -5.59
N VAL A 144 -15.03 -14.03 -6.68
CA VAL A 144 -15.73 -15.10 -7.42
C VAL A 144 -15.93 -16.32 -6.52
N GLY A 145 -17.08 -16.98 -6.62
CA GLY A 145 -17.43 -18.17 -5.85
C GLY A 145 -17.76 -17.92 -4.37
N MET A 146 -17.64 -16.69 -3.89
CA MET A 146 -17.87 -16.32 -2.49
C MET A 146 -19.24 -15.65 -2.31
N GLY A 147 -19.69 -15.53 -1.07
CA GLY A 147 -20.98 -14.97 -0.72
C GLY A 147 -22.14 -15.80 -1.26
N THR A 148 -22.92 -15.19 -2.14
CA THR A 148 -23.94 -15.89 -2.96
C THR A 148 -23.59 -15.83 -4.44
N GLY A 149 -22.31 -15.62 -4.77
CA GLY A 149 -21.78 -15.67 -6.13
C GLY A 149 -21.68 -17.09 -6.67
N ASP A 150 -21.65 -17.21 -7.98
CA ASP A 150 -21.65 -18.49 -8.69
C ASP A 150 -20.25 -19.14 -8.63
N GLY A 151 -20.23 -20.48 -8.62
CA GLY A 151 -19.00 -21.27 -8.69
C GLY A 151 -18.30 -21.48 -7.34
N THR A 152 -17.03 -21.86 -7.43
CA THR A 152 -16.12 -22.09 -6.29
C THR A 152 -15.03 -21.04 -6.31
N HIS A 153 -14.57 -20.60 -5.15
CA HIS A 153 -13.58 -19.55 -5.04
C HIS A 153 -12.19 -19.99 -5.58
N PRO A 154 -11.65 -19.32 -6.61
CA PRO A 154 -10.28 -19.53 -7.06
C PRO A 154 -9.34 -18.79 -6.10
N TYR A 155 -8.85 -19.52 -5.11
CA TYR A 155 -8.08 -18.99 -3.98
C TYR A 155 -6.68 -18.52 -4.41
N VAL A 156 -6.36 -17.25 -4.14
CA VAL A 156 -5.07 -16.61 -4.50
C VAL A 156 -4.81 -16.70 -6.01
N ASP A 157 -5.84 -16.39 -6.81
CA ASP A 157 -5.73 -16.36 -8.28
C ASP A 157 -5.71 -14.92 -8.81
N TYR A 158 -4.60 -14.56 -9.44
CA TYR A 158 -4.34 -13.23 -9.99
C TYR A 158 -5.48 -12.73 -10.90
N ALA A 159 -6.00 -13.57 -11.79
CA ALA A 159 -6.94 -13.12 -12.81
C ALA A 159 -8.32 -12.85 -12.22
N THR A 160 -8.82 -13.75 -11.37
CA THR A 160 -10.17 -13.64 -10.81
C THR A 160 -10.25 -12.65 -9.65
N GLU A 161 -9.20 -12.54 -8.82
CA GLU A 161 -9.18 -11.55 -7.74
C GLU A 161 -9.12 -10.13 -8.32
N ALA A 162 -8.19 -9.85 -9.25
CA ALA A 162 -8.14 -8.53 -9.90
C ALA A 162 -9.43 -8.21 -10.68
N GLY A 163 -9.99 -9.21 -11.37
CA GLY A 163 -11.24 -9.06 -12.13
C GLY A 163 -12.40 -8.68 -11.23
N ALA A 164 -12.63 -9.46 -10.16
CA ALA A 164 -13.70 -9.19 -9.20
C ALA A 164 -13.59 -7.78 -8.60
N THR A 165 -12.40 -7.36 -8.18
CA THR A 165 -12.21 -6.01 -7.61
C THR A 165 -12.50 -4.90 -8.61
N ILE A 166 -11.96 -4.98 -9.84
CA ILE A 166 -12.18 -3.96 -10.89
C ILE A 166 -13.65 -3.88 -11.31
N ASP A 167 -14.29 -5.04 -11.51
CA ASP A 167 -15.68 -5.14 -11.93
C ASP A 167 -16.62 -4.68 -10.81
N PHE A 168 -16.28 -4.98 -9.55
CA PHE A 168 -17.05 -4.49 -8.41
C PHE A 168 -16.98 -2.96 -8.27
N ILE A 169 -15.79 -2.35 -8.43
CA ILE A 169 -15.66 -0.88 -8.47
C ILE A 169 -16.56 -0.29 -9.55
N THR A 170 -16.58 -0.91 -10.74
CA THR A 170 -17.41 -0.49 -11.86
C THR A 170 -18.90 -0.57 -11.52
N ALA A 171 -19.35 -1.68 -10.93
CA ALA A 171 -20.73 -1.88 -10.49
C ALA A 171 -21.12 -0.92 -9.35
N ALA A 172 -20.28 -0.78 -8.33
CA ALA A 172 -20.50 0.11 -7.19
C ALA A 172 -20.56 1.58 -7.62
N ASN A 173 -19.75 2.00 -8.60
CA ASN A 173 -19.83 3.34 -9.17
C ASN A 173 -21.19 3.61 -9.84
N LYS A 174 -21.76 2.64 -10.56
CA LYS A 174 -23.11 2.75 -11.13
C LYS A 174 -24.16 2.92 -10.02
N VAL A 175 -24.06 2.15 -8.93
CA VAL A 175 -24.98 2.24 -7.78
C VAL A 175 -24.84 3.59 -7.05
N LEU A 176 -23.63 4.05 -6.78
CA LEU A 176 -23.39 5.36 -6.16
C LEU A 176 -23.96 6.52 -6.99
N ALA A 177 -23.82 6.45 -8.33
CA ALA A 177 -24.39 7.43 -9.24
C ALA A 177 -25.93 7.44 -9.17
N GLN A 178 -26.57 6.26 -9.15
CA GLN A 178 -28.03 6.13 -9.00
C GLN A 178 -28.52 6.68 -7.65
N LEU A 179 -27.75 6.47 -6.59
CA LEU A 179 -28.04 6.97 -5.25
C LEU A 179 -27.68 8.45 -5.05
N ASN A 180 -27.11 9.12 -6.06
CA ASN A 180 -26.62 10.50 -6.01
C ASN A 180 -25.66 10.78 -4.85
N ILE A 181 -24.79 9.82 -4.52
CA ILE A 181 -23.82 9.97 -3.44
C ILE A 181 -22.68 10.88 -3.89
N LYS A 182 -22.44 11.94 -3.11
CA LYS A 182 -21.35 12.89 -3.34
C LYS A 182 -20.02 12.28 -2.91
N ARG A 183 -19.06 12.24 -3.82
CA ARG A 183 -17.70 11.76 -3.53
C ARG A 183 -16.63 12.53 -4.28
N TYR A 184 -15.39 12.42 -3.81
CA TYR A 184 -14.21 12.77 -4.58
C TYR A 184 -13.91 11.65 -5.58
N ASP A 185 -13.35 12.02 -6.73
CA ASP A 185 -12.86 11.04 -7.72
C ASP A 185 -11.46 10.57 -7.35
N GLU A 186 -11.36 9.92 -6.18
CA GLU A 186 -10.14 9.32 -5.69
C GLU A 186 -10.43 8.00 -4.97
N TYR A 187 -9.53 7.03 -5.17
CA TYR A 187 -9.61 5.71 -4.57
C TYR A 187 -8.35 5.43 -3.78
N PHE A 188 -8.52 4.77 -2.64
CA PHE A 188 -7.49 4.10 -1.88
C PHE A 188 -7.71 2.61 -2.01
N LEU A 189 -6.63 1.82 -2.02
CA LEU A 189 -6.71 0.37 -2.08
C LEU A 189 -6.10 -0.23 -0.82
N ALA A 190 -6.80 -1.15 -0.18
CA ALA A 190 -6.31 -1.88 0.96
C ALA A 190 -6.49 -3.38 0.77
N GLY A 191 -5.56 -4.17 1.33
CA GLY A 191 -5.74 -5.61 1.42
C GLY A 191 -4.77 -6.25 2.40
N TYR A 192 -5.20 -7.32 3.07
CA TYR A 192 -4.42 -8.06 4.06
C TYR A 192 -4.39 -9.55 3.74
N SER A 193 -3.26 -10.23 3.93
CA SER A 193 -3.11 -11.66 3.63
C SER A 193 -3.44 -11.96 2.16
N GLN A 194 -4.37 -12.86 1.88
CA GLN A 194 -4.94 -13.04 0.54
C GLN A 194 -5.39 -11.71 -0.10
N GLY A 195 -6.03 -10.83 0.67
CA GLY A 195 -6.49 -9.53 0.19
C GLY A 195 -5.34 -8.64 -0.27
N ALA A 196 -4.16 -8.77 0.31
CA ALA A 196 -2.97 -8.05 -0.15
C ALA A 196 -2.50 -8.57 -1.52
N HIS A 197 -2.63 -9.87 -1.77
CA HIS A 197 -2.40 -10.45 -3.11
C HIS A 197 -3.46 -9.97 -4.11
N ALA A 198 -4.74 -9.95 -3.75
CA ALA A 198 -5.83 -9.42 -4.58
C ALA A 198 -5.63 -7.93 -4.91
N ALA A 199 -5.25 -7.11 -3.93
CA ALA A 199 -4.94 -5.70 -4.11
C ALA A 199 -3.76 -5.50 -5.07
N MET A 200 -2.66 -6.23 -4.90
CA MET A 200 -1.51 -6.17 -5.82
C MET A 200 -1.87 -6.66 -7.22
N SER A 201 -2.70 -7.72 -7.30
CA SER A 201 -3.24 -8.23 -8.57
C SER A 201 -4.01 -7.15 -9.31
N THR A 202 -4.87 -6.41 -8.60
CA THR A 202 -5.63 -5.27 -9.13
C THR A 202 -4.71 -4.20 -9.70
N LEU A 203 -3.69 -3.77 -8.95
CA LEU A 203 -2.73 -2.77 -9.44
C LEU A 203 -1.96 -3.25 -10.67
N LYS A 204 -1.46 -4.50 -10.65
CA LYS A 204 -0.75 -5.12 -11.77
C LYS A 204 -1.66 -5.25 -13.00
N ARG A 205 -2.93 -5.63 -12.83
CA ARG A 205 -3.90 -5.73 -13.93
C ARG A 205 -4.18 -4.38 -14.57
N LEU A 206 -4.37 -3.34 -13.76
CA LEU A 206 -4.61 -1.98 -14.24
C LEU A 206 -3.38 -1.36 -14.92
N SER A 207 -2.15 -1.76 -14.53
CA SER A 207 -0.94 -1.29 -15.22
C SER A 207 -0.78 -1.87 -16.62
N VAL A 208 -1.35 -3.06 -16.86
CA VAL A 208 -1.40 -3.70 -18.19
C VAL A 208 -2.57 -3.16 -19.03
N SER A 209 -3.76 -3.02 -18.45
CA SER A 209 -4.96 -2.54 -19.16
C SER A 209 -5.96 -1.92 -18.20
N ASN A 210 -6.33 -0.66 -18.43
CA ASN A 210 -7.25 0.12 -17.59
C ASN A 210 -8.30 0.89 -18.42
N PRO A 211 -9.23 0.19 -19.09
CA PRO A 211 -10.27 0.84 -19.88
C PRO A 211 -11.26 1.63 -19.02
N THR A 212 -11.39 1.27 -17.74
CA THR A 212 -12.27 1.93 -16.76
C THR A 212 -11.64 3.17 -16.13
N GLN A 213 -10.37 3.48 -16.46
CA GLN A 213 -9.60 4.61 -15.94
C GLN A 213 -9.53 4.69 -14.41
N ILE A 214 -9.64 3.56 -13.72
CA ILE A 214 -9.53 3.49 -12.26
C ILE A 214 -8.11 3.85 -11.85
N LYS A 215 -7.97 4.85 -10.97
CA LYS A 215 -6.66 5.29 -10.45
C LYS A 215 -6.69 5.28 -8.93
N PHE A 216 -5.73 4.58 -8.34
CA PHE A 216 -5.54 4.59 -6.90
C PHE A 216 -4.53 5.67 -6.52
N LYS A 217 -4.90 6.51 -5.55
CA LYS A 217 -4.04 7.56 -5.00
C LYS A 217 -2.96 6.97 -4.10
N TYR A 218 -3.31 5.91 -3.37
CA TYR A 218 -2.40 5.16 -2.51
C TYR A 218 -2.91 3.74 -2.30
N ALA A 219 -2.00 2.78 -2.12
CA ALA A 219 -2.32 1.42 -1.73
C ALA A 219 -1.65 1.04 -0.39
N TYR A 220 -2.34 0.29 0.46
CA TYR A 220 -1.77 -0.23 1.70
C TYR A 220 -2.02 -1.72 1.78
N MET A 221 -0.96 -2.51 1.73
CA MET A 221 -1.04 -3.96 1.71
C MET A 221 -0.38 -4.53 2.96
N GLY A 222 -0.93 -5.62 3.50
CA GLY A 222 -0.41 -6.24 4.72
C GLY A 222 -0.19 -7.74 4.59
N ASP A 223 1.00 -8.21 4.98
CA ASP A 223 1.37 -9.63 5.06
C ASP A 223 0.89 -10.45 3.84
N GLY A 224 1.16 -9.96 2.62
CA GLY A 224 0.66 -10.56 1.37
C GLY A 224 1.61 -11.56 0.72
N PRO A 225 1.11 -12.66 0.11
CA PRO A 225 1.92 -13.62 -0.64
C PRO A 225 2.25 -13.12 -2.06
N TYR A 226 3.02 -12.03 -2.18
CA TYR A 226 3.25 -11.39 -3.48
C TYR A 226 4.13 -12.23 -4.43
N ASP A 227 5.20 -12.84 -3.90
CA ASP A 227 6.02 -13.85 -4.56
C ASP A 227 5.54 -15.21 -4.08
N PHE A 228 4.44 -15.66 -4.68
CA PHE A 228 3.69 -16.80 -4.23
C PHE A 228 4.41 -18.11 -4.55
N SER A 229 4.91 -18.25 -5.77
CA SER A 229 5.63 -19.45 -6.23
C SER A 229 7.07 -19.54 -5.66
N GLY A 230 7.65 -18.39 -5.32
CA GLY A 230 9.00 -18.26 -4.77
C GLY A 230 9.02 -18.26 -3.25
N VAL A 231 9.04 -17.08 -2.63
CA VAL A 231 9.20 -16.91 -1.19
C VAL A 231 8.10 -17.63 -0.40
N THR A 232 6.83 -17.46 -0.78
CA THR A 232 5.72 -18.05 -0.01
C THR A 232 5.80 -19.56 0.01
N LEU A 233 5.95 -20.20 -1.15
CA LEU A 233 6.08 -21.65 -1.22
C LEU A 233 7.39 -22.15 -0.58
N ASN A 234 8.55 -21.64 -1.01
CA ASN A 234 9.82 -22.24 -0.61
C ASN A 234 10.15 -21.93 0.86
N LYS A 235 10.16 -20.65 1.25
CA LYS A 235 10.50 -20.24 2.63
C LYS A 235 9.35 -20.44 3.61
N GLY A 236 8.12 -20.20 3.17
CA GLY A 236 6.94 -20.26 4.03
C GLY A 236 6.48 -21.69 4.31
N VAL A 237 6.62 -22.58 3.34
CA VAL A 237 6.09 -23.95 3.43
C VAL A 237 7.21 -24.99 3.37
N LEU A 238 7.97 -25.07 2.27
CA LEU A 238 8.85 -26.22 2.02
C LEU A 238 10.05 -26.30 2.97
N GLU A 239 10.67 -25.17 3.30
CA GLU A 239 11.82 -25.11 4.21
C GLU A 239 11.42 -25.26 5.69
N LYS A 240 10.12 -25.22 5.99
CA LYS A 240 9.57 -25.35 7.35
C LYS A 240 8.86 -26.68 7.51
N ASP A 241 8.80 -27.18 8.74
CA ASP A 241 7.94 -28.32 9.09
C ASP A 241 6.57 -27.85 9.56
N PHE A 242 6.57 -26.81 10.40
CA PHE A 242 5.37 -26.24 10.99
C PHE A 242 4.76 -25.19 10.08
N TYR A 243 3.49 -25.39 9.71
CA TYR A 243 2.66 -24.43 8.98
C TYR A 243 1.23 -24.53 9.54
N PRO A 244 0.78 -23.57 10.36
CA PRO A 244 -0.45 -23.74 11.14
C PRO A 244 -1.74 -23.69 10.30
N PHE A 245 -1.68 -23.23 9.06
CA PHE A 245 -2.85 -23.01 8.19
C PHE A 245 -2.86 -23.93 6.95
N THR A 246 -2.61 -25.22 7.12
CA THR A 246 -2.51 -26.17 5.98
C THR A 246 -3.75 -26.28 5.10
N SER A 247 -4.92 -25.84 5.58
CA SER A 247 -6.12 -25.62 4.77
C SER A 247 -5.88 -24.68 3.58
N PHE A 248 -5.00 -23.68 3.71
CA PHE A 248 -4.62 -22.79 2.62
C PHE A 248 -3.96 -23.57 1.49
N LEU A 249 -3.05 -24.51 1.81
CA LEU A 249 -2.39 -25.34 0.81
C LEU A 249 -3.38 -26.25 0.07
N ALA A 250 -4.37 -26.78 0.79
CA ALA A 250 -5.45 -27.57 0.19
C ALA A 250 -6.31 -26.73 -0.79
N ASN A 251 -6.63 -25.49 -0.44
CA ASN A 251 -7.37 -24.56 -1.32
C ASN A 251 -6.55 -24.13 -2.54
N VAL A 252 -5.24 -23.93 -2.40
CA VAL A 252 -4.34 -23.67 -3.54
C VAL A 252 -4.31 -24.89 -4.47
N LEU A 253 -4.18 -26.10 -3.92
CA LEU A 253 -4.23 -27.33 -4.71
C LEU A 253 -5.55 -27.45 -5.49
N HIS A 254 -6.68 -27.16 -4.83
CA HIS A 254 -8.00 -27.19 -5.46
C HIS A 254 -8.10 -26.15 -6.60
N THR A 255 -7.65 -24.93 -6.35
CA THR A 255 -7.60 -23.85 -7.36
C THR A 255 -6.73 -24.24 -8.55
N CYS A 256 -5.59 -24.90 -8.33
CA CYS A 256 -4.72 -25.37 -9.40
C CYS A 256 -5.37 -26.45 -10.27
N ASN A 257 -6.20 -27.32 -9.69
CA ASN A 257 -6.97 -28.27 -10.48
C ASN A 257 -8.06 -27.59 -11.31
N ASN A 258 -8.82 -26.67 -10.71
CA ASN A 258 -9.91 -25.98 -11.38
C ASN A 258 -9.41 -25.04 -12.50
N THR A 259 -8.17 -24.52 -12.36
CA THR A 259 -7.48 -23.72 -13.39
C THR A 259 -6.77 -24.58 -14.46
N GLY A 260 -6.92 -25.90 -14.42
CA GLY A 260 -6.50 -26.81 -15.48
C GLY A 260 -5.07 -27.36 -15.38
N TYR A 261 -4.35 -27.12 -14.28
CA TYR A 261 -2.98 -27.64 -14.11
C TYR A 261 -2.92 -29.14 -13.81
N LYS A 262 -4.04 -29.75 -13.38
CA LYS A 262 -4.20 -31.18 -13.07
C LYS A 262 -3.08 -31.68 -12.14
N THR A 263 -3.15 -31.30 -10.87
CA THR A 263 -2.14 -31.65 -9.85
C THR A 263 -2.18 -33.12 -9.42
N TYR A 264 -3.21 -33.86 -9.83
CA TYR A 264 -3.33 -35.31 -9.79
C TYR A 264 -3.90 -35.83 -11.13
N ASN A 265 -3.73 -37.12 -11.43
CA ASN A 265 -4.17 -37.69 -12.70
C ASN A 265 -5.60 -38.23 -12.65
N ASN A 266 -5.88 -39.10 -11.68
CA ASN A 266 -7.15 -39.81 -11.58
C ASN A 266 -7.90 -39.42 -10.31
N ASP A 267 -7.21 -39.43 -9.18
CA ASP A 267 -7.82 -39.22 -7.88
C ASP A 267 -6.97 -38.37 -6.95
N ILE A 268 -7.64 -37.60 -6.09
CA ILE A 268 -6.99 -36.71 -5.13
C ILE A 268 -6.14 -37.47 -4.10
N SER A 269 -6.40 -38.77 -3.86
CA SER A 269 -5.57 -39.65 -3.02
C SER A 269 -4.14 -39.87 -3.53
N GLU A 270 -3.84 -39.52 -4.78
CA GLU A 270 -2.46 -39.43 -5.27
C GLU A 270 -1.66 -38.34 -4.54
N VAL A 271 -2.35 -37.32 -4.03
CA VAL A 271 -1.77 -36.09 -3.46
C VAL A 271 -2.10 -35.90 -1.99
N ILE A 272 -3.37 -36.03 -1.60
CA ILE A 272 -3.82 -35.88 -0.20
C ILE A 272 -3.70 -37.22 0.50
N SER A 273 -3.11 -37.22 1.70
CA SER A 273 -2.94 -38.45 2.48
C SER A 273 -4.27 -39.00 2.98
N ALA A 274 -4.35 -40.33 3.12
CA ALA A 274 -5.60 -41.04 3.44
C ALA A 274 -6.32 -40.51 4.69
N GLU A 275 -5.57 -40.10 5.72
CA GLU A 275 -6.12 -39.55 6.97
C GLU A 275 -6.90 -38.23 6.76
N TYR A 276 -6.62 -37.50 5.69
CA TYR A 276 -7.18 -36.17 5.42
C TYR A 276 -8.09 -36.12 4.19
N LEU A 277 -8.34 -37.24 3.51
CA LEU A 277 -9.20 -37.27 2.31
C LEU A 277 -10.63 -36.82 2.60
N ASP A 278 -11.27 -37.38 3.62
CA ASP A 278 -12.65 -37.01 3.99
C ASP A 278 -12.74 -35.54 4.41
N LYS A 279 -11.73 -35.05 5.13
CA LYS A 279 -11.63 -33.64 5.54
C LYS A 279 -11.45 -32.73 4.33
N TYR A 280 -10.58 -33.09 3.38
CA TYR A 280 -10.40 -32.34 2.13
C TYR A 280 -11.72 -32.27 1.34
N ASN A 281 -12.40 -33.41 1.17
CA ASN A 281 -13.67 -33.46 0.45
C ASN A 281 -14.74 -32.60 1.13
N TYR A 282 -14.89 -32.72 2.46
CA TYR A 282 -15.87 -31.96 3.21
C TYR A 282 -15.57 -30.44 3.21
N HIS A 283 -14.34 -30.05 3.54
CA HIS A 283 -14.01 -28.65 3.75
C HIS A 283 -13.72 -27.88 2.45
N VAL A 284 -13.10 -28.54 1.45
CA VAL A 284 -12.62 -27.89 0.21
C VAL A 284 -13.52 -28.19 -0.97
N VAL A 285 -13.79 -29.46 -1.29
CA VAL A 285 -14.57 -29.82 -2.50
C VAL A 285 -16.05 -29.46 -2.34
N GLN A 286 -16.63 -29.74 -1.17
CA GLN A 286 -18.01 -29.37 -0.84
C GLN A 286 -18.14 -27.92 -0.34
N ASP A 287 -17.02 -27.20 -0.18
CA ASP A 287 -17.00 -25.78 0.24
C ASP A 287 -17.72 -25.52 1.58
N ASN A 288 -17.64 -26.47 2.52
CA ASN A 288 -18.18 -26.27 3.89
C ASN A 288 -17.29 -25.36 4.76
N GLY A 289 -16.15 -24.91 4.24
CA GLY A 289 -15.26 -23.96 4.91
C GLY A 289 -14.42 -24.60 6.02
N GLY A 290 -13.90 -23.78 6.93
CA GLY A 290 -13.00 -24.15 8.03
C GLY A 290 -11.52 -23.95 7.67
N LEU A 291 -10.78 -23.28 8.55
CA LEU A 291 -9.36 -22.98 8.32
C LEU A 291 -8.39 -23.83 9.16
N LEU A 292 -8.89 -24.53 10.19
CA LEU A 292 -8.05 -25.22 11.18
C LEU A 292 -8.26 -26.76 11.24
N TRP A 293 -8.78 -27.36 10.17
CA TRP A 293 -9.07 -28.81 10.13
C TRP A 293 -7.86 -29.68 9.76
N GLY A 294 -6.85 -29.08 9.13
CA GLY A 294 -5.64 -29.75 8.67
C GLY A 294 -4.58 -29.93 9.76
N PRO A 295 -3.52 -30.72 9.50
CA PRO A 295 -2.42 -30.88 10.46
C PRO A 295 -1.58 -29.60 10.53
N VAL A 296 -0.93 -29.35 11.67
CA VAL A 296 0.04 -28.24 11.78
C VAL A 296 1.39 -28.54 11.11
N ILE A 297 1.66 -29.81 10.80
CA ILE A 297 2.82 -30.25 10.01
C ILE A 297 2.32 -30.48 8.59
N TRP A 298 2.71 -29.61 7.65
CA TRP A 298 2.14 -29.63 6.30
C TRP A 298 2.40 -30.93 5.54
N ARG A 299 3.57 -31.56 5.77
CA ARG A 299 3.93 -32.84 5.15
C ARG A 299 2.98 -33.98 5.49
N LYS A 300 2.21 -33.88 6.59
CA LYS A 300 1.21 -34.89 6.97
C LYS A 300 -0.07 -34.80 6.14
N LEU A 301 -0.38 -33.62 5.59
CA LEU A 301 -1.57 -33.40 4.76
C LEU A 301 -1.45 -34.13 3.41
N PHE A 302 -0.22 -34.33 2.93
CA PHE A 302 0.06 -34.85 1.60
C PHE A 302 0.71 -36.23 1.62
N THR A 303 0.64 -36.95 0.50
CA THR A 303 1.36 -38.20 0.28
C THR A 303 2.88 -37.95 0.22
N THR A 304 3.68 -38.95 0.63
CA THR A 304 5.14 -38.83 0.59
C THR A 304 5.68 -38.62 -0.83
N SER A 305 5.05 -39.23 -1.83
CA SER A 305 5.38 -39.03 -3.25
C SER A 305 5.18 -37.56 -3.66
N PHE A 306 4.05 -36.96 -3.30
CA PHE A 306 3.78 -35.56 -3.59
C PHE A 306 4.75 -34.62 -2.86
N VAL A 307 5.00 -34.85 -1.58
CA VAL A 307 5.97 -34.06 -0.80
C VAL A 307 7.35 -34.10 -1.47
N ASN A 308 7.83 -35.28 -1.84
CA ASN A 308 9.13 -35.42 -2.50
C ASN A 308 9.17 -34.73 -3.87
N ASP A 309 8.11 -34.84 -4.68
CA ASP A 309 8.03 -34.21 -5.99
C ASP A 309 7.94 -32.68 -5.88
N VAL A 310 7.03 -32.14 -5.07
CA VAL A 310 6.90 -30.69 -4.90
C VAL A 310 8.16 -30.08 -4.30
N THR A 311 8.89 -30.78 -3.43
CA THR A 311 10.16 -30.28 -2.90
C THR A 311 11.26 -30.23 -3.96
N ASN A 312 11.43 -31.28 -4.76
CA ASN A 312 12.64 -31.46 -5.58
C ASN A 312 12.47 -31.20 -7.08
N ASN A 313 11.23 -31.15 -7.59
CA ASN A 313 10.95 -31.02 -9.01
C ASN A 313 10.39 -29.63 -9.35
N PRO A 314 11.15 -28.75 -10.03
CA PRO A 314 10.64 -27.44 -10.43
C PRO A 314 9.49 -27.52 -11.45
N ASN A 315 9.30 -28.66 -12.12
CA ASN A 315 8.22 -28.90 -13.06
C ASN A 315 6.97 -29.53 -12.42
N ASN A 316 6.94 -29.68 -11.08
CA ASN A 316 5.74 -30.10 -10.37
C ASN A 316 4.55 -29.18 -10.71
N LYS A 317 3.36 -29.77 -10.92
CA LYS A 317 2.17 -29.05 -11.41
C LYS A 317 1.68 -27.97 -10.45
N LEU A 318 1.82 -28.14 -9.14
CA LEU A 318 1.50 -27.09 -8.17
C LEU A 318 2.44 -25.89 -8.35
N ARG A 319 3.75 -26.11 -8.47
CA ARG A 319 4.73 -25.04 -8.71
C ARG A 319 4.43 -24.27 -9.98
N LEU A 320 4.15 -24.98 -11.08
CA LEU A 320 3.80 -24.38 -12.36
C LEU A 320 2.51 -23.55 -12.27
N CYS A 321 1.52 -24.01 -11.50
CA CYS A 321 0.28 -23.30 -11.26
C CYS A 321 0.45 -22.01 -10.44
N MET A 322 1.33 -22.03 -9.43
CA MET A 322 1.56 -20.88 -8.56
C MET A 322 2.31 -19.75 -9.27
N LYS A 323 3.18 -20.06 -10.23
CA LYS A 323 3.99 -19.06 -10.95
C LYS A 323 3.21 -17.93 -11.64
N PRO A 324 2.16 -18.19 -12.44
CA PRO A 324 1.37 -17.10 -13.04
C PRO A 324 0.56 -16.28 -12.03
N LYS A 325 0.47 -16.74 -10.77
CA LYS A 325 -0.17 -16.02 -9.67
C LYS A 325 0.81 -15.06 -8.97
N ASP A 326 2.09 -15.02 -9.33
CA ASP A 326 3.02 -14.04 -8.77
C ASP A 326 2.65 -12.60 -9.17
N VAL A 327 2.63 -11.68 -8.20
CA VAL A 327 2.14 -10.30 -8.36
C VAL A 327 3.18 -9.23 -8.00
N TYR A 328 4.40 -9.63 -7.64
CA TYR A 328 5.46 -8.72 -7.21
C TYR A 328 6.26 -8.08 -8.37
N ASP A 329 6.52 -8.82 -9.44
CA ASP A 329 7.48 -8.42 -10.49
C ASP A 329 6.80 -7.64 -11.63
N TRP A 330 6.76 -6.32 -11.49
CA TRP A 330 6.33 -5.38 -12.53
C TRP A 330 6.68 -3.94 -12.14
N TYR A 331 6.67 -3.01 -13.11
CA TYR A 331 6.97 -1.60 -12.87
C TYR A 331 5.80 -0.87 -12.17
N ASN A 332 5.76 -0.95 -10.85
CA ASN A 332 4.72 -0.33 -10.03
C ASN A 332 4.93 1.17 -9.87
N LYS A 333 3.95 1.97 -10.31
CA LYS A 333 3.93 3.44 -10.20
C LYS A 333 2.92 3.97 -9.18
N THR A 334 2.11 3.12 -8.59
CA THR A 334 1.11 3.51 -7.59
C THR A 334 1.82 3.65 -6.24
N PRO A 335 1.76 4.82 -5.58
CA PRO A 335 2.30 4.97 -4.24
C PRO A 335 1.70 3.94 -3.29
N MET A 336 2.55 3.27 -2.50
CA MET A 336 2.15 2.08 -1.77
C MET A 336 2.99 1.85 -0.51
N THR A 337 2.36 1.29 0.52
CA THR A 337 3.06 0.67 1.65
C THR A 337 2.78 -0.84 1.71
N LEU A 338 3.82 -1.64 1.85
CA LEU A 338 3.78 -3.05 2.21
C LEU A 338 4.11 -3.20 3.70
N GLY A 339 3.07 -3.30 4.51
CA GLY A 339 3.17 -3.58 5.93
C GLY A 339 3.40 -5.06 6.20
N HIS A 340 4.22 -5.39 7.20
CA HIS A 340 4.45 -6.79 7.57
C HIS A 340 4.81 -7.02 9.04
N SER A 341 4.58 -8.25 9.48
CA SER A 341 5.12 -8.79 10.73
C SER A 341 6.38 -9.62 10.51
N THR A 342 7.32 -9.60 11.46
CA THR A 342 8.60 -10.33 11.38
C THR A 342 8.52 -11.80 11.81
N ILE A 343 7.47 -12.20 12.53
CA ILE A 343 7.30 -13.58 13.02
C ILE A 343 6.10 -14.28 12.38
N ASP A 344 5.60 -13.74 11.27
CA ASP A 344 4.50 -14.33 10.53
C ASP A 344 4.88 -15.73 10.00
N LEU A 345 4.12 -16.74 10.46
CA LEU A 345 4.31 -18.13 10.09
C LEU A 345 3.51 -18.55 8.85
N ALA A 346 2.51 -17.77 8.45
CA ALA A 346 1.72 -18.01 7.25
C ALA A 346 2.41 -17.41 6.03
N ILE A 347 2.77 -16.12 6.11
CA ILE A 347 3.38 -15.37 5.01
C ILE A 347 4.73 -14.83 5.48
N PRO A 348 5.86 -15.35 4.95
CA PRO A 348 7.18 -14.88 5.37
C PRO A 348 7.38 -13.39 5.07
N PRO A 349 8.01 -12.61 5.99
CA PRO A 349 8.31 -11.19 5.77
C PRO A 349 9.21 -10.94 4.56
N GLU A 350 9.95 -11.96 4.10
CA GLU A 350 10.73 -11.87 2.88
C GLU A 350 9.91 -11.64 1.61
N ASN A 351 8.59 -11.89 1.63
CA ASN A 351 7.71 -11.50 0.54
C ASN A 351 7.74 -9.98 0.36
N THR A 352 7.62 -9.25 1.46
CA THR A 352 7.63 -7.78 1.47
C THR A 352 8.98 -7.24 1.01
N SER A 353 10.09 -7.71 1.59
CA SER A 353 11.42 -7.21 1.21
C SER A 353 11.76 -7.51 -0.24
N LYS A 354 11.55 -8.75 -0.71
CA LYS A 354 11.78 -9.10 -2.12
C LYS A 354 10.92 -8.26 -3.06
N THR A 355 9.65 -8.03 -2.72
CA THR A 355 8.74 -7.21 -3.55
C THR A 355 9.20 -5.78 -3.65
N ILE A 356 9.57 -5.15 -2.52
CA ILE A 356 10.10 -3.78 -2.53
C ILE A 356 11.39 -3.70 -3.34
N ASP A 357 12.33 -4.63 -3.17
CA ASP A 357 13.60 -4.62 -3.89
C ASP A 357 13.39 -4.74 -5.40
N VAL A 358 12.54 -5.67 -5.83
CA VAL A 358 12.22 -5.88 -7.26
C VAL A 358 11.51 -4.67 -7.84
N GLN A 359 10.46 -4.16 -7.19
CA GLN A 359 9.69 -3.03 -7.74
C GLN A 359 10.49 -1.73 -7.74
N ARG A 360 11.29 -1.46 -6.70
CA ARG A 360 12.21 -0.32 -6.69
C ARG A 360 13.32 -0.48 -7.73
N GLY A 361 13.71 -1.70 -8.09
CA GLY A 361 14.71 -1.99 -9.13
C GLY A 361 14.34 -1.50 -10.53
N TYR A 362 13.05 -1.29 -10.81
CA TYR A 362 12.59 -0.68 -12.06
C TYR A 362 12.86 0.84 -12.15
N TYR A 363 13.16 1.48 -11.02
CA TYR A 363 13.48 2.91 -10.98
C TYR A 363 14.99 3.14 -11.09
N PRO A 364 15.43 4.16 -11.83
CA PRO A 364 16.83 4.58 -11.79
C PRO A 364 17.27 4.93 -10.37
N TRP A 365 18.54 4.70 -10.04
CA TRP A 365 19.04 4.92 -8.67
C TRP A 365 18.86 6.37 -8.18
N TRP A 366 18.86 7.35 -9.08
CA TRP A 366 18.64 8.77 -8.76
C TRP A 366 17.17 9.19 -8.69
N ASP A 367 16.23 8.32 -9.06
CA ASP A 367 14.80 8.65 -9.03
C ASP A 367 14.23 8.37 -7.63
N LEU A 368 13.96 9.44 -6.89
CA LEU A 368 13.42 9.35 -5.53
C LEU A 368 11.97 8.84 -5.51
N ASN A 369 11.26 8.79 -6.65
CA ASN A 369 9.93 8.20 -6.71
C ASN A 369 9.92 6.71 -6.32
N LYS A 370 11.08 6.01 -6.39
CA LYS A 370 11.23 4.64 -5.88
C LYS A 370 10.84 4.54 -4.39
N TYR A 371 10.98 5.61 -3.62
CA TYR A 371 10.60 5.65 -2.20
C TYR A 371 9.09 5.81 -1.96
N LYS A 372 8.29 6.09 -3.00
CA LYS A 372 6.82 6.00 -2.92
C LYS A 372 6.32 4.57 -2.75
N LEU A 373 7.17 3.58 -3.07
CA LEU A 373 6.96 2.19 -2.72
C LEU A 373 7.70 1.95 -1.40
N ASP A 374 6.99 1.78 -0.30
CA ASP A 374 7.56 1.67 1.04
C ASP A 374 7.25 0.33 1.69
N SER A 375 8.10 -0.09 2.63
CA SER A 375 7.83 -1.22 3.51
C SER A 375 7.77 -0.73 4.95
N PHE A 376 6.76 -1.17 5.68
CA PHE A 376 6.59 -0.80 7.08
C PHE A 376 6.51 -2.04 7.96
N TYR A 377 7.13 -1.96 9.14
CA TYR A 377 7.11 -3.01 10.13
C TYR A 377 6.29 -2.57 11.34
N TRP A 378 5.33 -3.40 11.76
CA TRP A 378 4.41 -3.07 12.86
C TRP A 378 4.56 -3.97 14.10
N GLY A 379 5.67 -4.69 14.23
CA GLY A 379 5.95 -5.52 15.42
C GLY A 379 6.03 -7.03 15.13
N PRO A 380 6.56 -7.82 16.08
CA PRO A 380 6.71 -9.26 15.96
C PRO A 380 5.38 -9.89 16.41
N LEU A 381 4.40 -9.87 15.51
CA LEU A 381 3.05 -10.39 15.73
C LEU A 381 2.81 -11.65 14.90
N GLY A 382 1.98 -12.58 15.36
CA GLY A 382 1.49 -13.64 14.47
C GLY A 382 0.67 -13.07 13.30
N HIS A 383 0.43 -13.88 12.26
CA HIS A 383 -0.34 -13.47 11.08
C HIS A 383 -1.70 -12.83 11.40
N VAL A 384 -2.43 -13.38 12.39
CA VAL A 384 -3.73 -12.82 12.80
C VAL A 384 -3.55 -11.54 13.63
N GLY A 385 -2.50 -11.47 14.46
CA GLY A 385 -2.21 -10.31 15.31
C GLY A 385 -1.85 -9.04 14.51
N GLY A 386 -1.34 -9.18 13.28
CA GLY A 386 -1.02 -8.05 12.41
C GLY A 386 -2.24 -7.30 11.82
N ILE A 387 -3.45 -7.88 11.88
CA ILE A 387 -4.67 -7.29 11.28
C ILE A 387 -4.99 -5.91 11.89
N LEU A 388 -4.91 -5.80 13.22
CA LEU A 388 -5.25 -4.56 13.91
C LEU A 388 -4.22 -3.44 13.67
N PRO A 389 -2.89 -3.67 13.82
CA PRO A 389 -1.88 -2.71 13.39
C PRO A 389 -2.01 -2.30 11.92
N PHE A 390 -2.26 -3.26 11.01
CA PHE A 390 -2.54 -2.97 9.60
C PHE A 390 -3.71 -1.99 9.46
N THR A 391 -4.83 -2.28 10.13
CA THR A 391 -6.04 -1.46 10.08
C THR A 391 -5.80 -0.03 10.56
N LEU A 392 -5.09 0.13 11.67
CA LEU A 392 -4.73 1.45 12.20
C LEU A 392 -3.77 2.21 11.27
N ALA A 393 -2.76 1.51 10.74
CA ALA A 393 -1.75 2.10 9.88
C ALA A 393 -2.31 2.52 8.52
N SER A 394 -3.16 1.70 7.91
CA SER A 394 -3.81 2.02 6.65
C SER A 394 -4.76 3.21 6.81
N ASN A 395 -5.61 3.23 7.85
CA ASN A 395 -6.49 4.37 8.14
C ASN A 395 -5.68 5.66 8.36
N ALA A 396 -4.63 5.60 9.19
CA ALA A 396 -3.77 6.76 9.43
C ALA A 396 -3.16 7.27 8.12
N LYS A 397 -2.57 6.39 7.29
CA LYS A 397 -1.96 6.79 6.03
C LYS A 397 -2.98 7.36 5.04
N PHE A 398 -4.13 6.72 4.85
CA PHE A 398 -5.18 7.23 3.97
C PHE A 398 -5.71 8.58 4.45
N ASN A 399 -5.88 8.76 5.76
CA ASN A 399 -6.32 10.03 6.35
C ASN A 399 -5.34 11.17 6.06
N THR A 400 -4.03 10.91 6.04
CA THR A 400 -3.03 11.94 5.65
C THR A 400 -3.11 12.34 4.17
N LEU A 401 -3.66 11.48 3.32
CA LEU A 401 -3.67 11.65 1.86
C LEU A 401 -5.04 12.02 1.29
N ARG A 402 -6.13 11.80 2.02
CA ARG A 402 -7.49 12.01 1.49
C ARG A 402 -7.77 13.47 1.18
N SER A 403 -8.57 13.69 0.15
CA SER A 403 -9.27 14.94 -0.08
C SER A 403 -10.18 15.22 1.11
N GLY A 404 -10.12 16.45 1.64
CA GLY A 404 -10.84 16.84 2.86
C GLY A 404 -10.01 16.85 4.14
N GLY A 405 -8.74 16.41 4.10
CA GLY A 405 -7.79 16.51 5.22
C GLY A 405 -7.91 15.37 6.24
N PHE A 406 -7.11 15.42 7.31
CA PHE A 406 -6.92 14.28 8.22
C PHE A 406 -8.21 13.73 8.84
N LEU A 407 -9.14 14.58 9.29
CA LEU A 407 -10.46 14.17 9.81
C LEU A 407 -11.64 14.52 8.87
N ASN A 408 -11.38 14.69 7.56
CA ASN A 408 -12.35 15.19 6.57
C ASN A 408 -12.92 16.58 6.94
N GLU A 409 -12.17 17.34 7.76
CA GLU A 409 -12.56 18.60 8.39
C GLU A 409 -12.93 19.65 7.35
N TRP A 410 -12.21 19.70 6.23
CA TRP A 410 -12.43 20.70 5.19
C TRP A 410 -13.75 20.45 4.44
N ALA A 411 -14.11 19.19 4.23
CA ALA A 411 -15.39 18.84 3.63
C ALA A 411 -16.56 19.18 4.56
N ILE A 412 -16.38 18.95 5.87
CA ILE A 412 -17.35 19.32 6.91
C ILE A 412 -17.52 20.85 6.97
N ALA A 413 -16.41 21.61 7.04
CA ALA A 413 -16.42 23.06 7.12
C ALA A 413 -17.08 23.71 5.89
N GLY A 414 -16.78 23.22 4.68
CA GLY A 414 -17.38 23.72 3.44
C GLY A 414 -18.88 23.42 3.34
N ALA A 415 -19.35 22.31 3.92
CA ALA A 415 -20.78 21.97 3.96
C ALA A 415 -21.58 22.77 5.00
N ILE A 416 -20.94 23.19 6.10
CA ILE A 416 -21.58 23.94 7.19
C ILE A 416 -21.51 25.46 6.95
N PHE A 417 -20.38 25.97 6.48
CA PHE A 417 -20.09 27.42 6.46
C PHE A 417 -19.96 28.04 5.05
N GLY A 418 -20.10 27.25 3.97
CA GLY A 418 -19.94 27.72 2.60
C GLY A 418 -18.48 27.96 2.16
N LYS A 419 -18.27 28.24 0.86
CA LYS A 419 -16.94 28.21 0.18
C LYS A 419 -15.84 29.09 0.80
N GLN A 420 -16.17 30.16 1.53
CA GLN A 420 -15.17 31.13 2.03
C GLN A 420 -14.30 30.63 3.19
N SER A 421 -14.69 29.58 3.93
CA SER A 421 -13.90 29.04 5.05
C SER A 421 -12.82 28.03 4.61
N ALA A 422 -12.96 27.44 3.41
CA ALA A 422 -12.05 26.42 2.89
C ALA A 422 -10.73 26.99 2.34
N GLU A 423 -10.65 28.29 2.04
CA GLU A 423 -9.42 28.94 1.51
C GLU A 423 -8.45 29.38 2.61
N LYS A 424 -8.94 29.72 3.82
CA LYS A 424 -8.10 30.13 4.98
C LYS A 424 -7.39 28.96 5.71
N ALA A 425 -7.53 27.77 5.16
CA ALA A 425 -7.28 26.48 5.77
C ALA A 425 -5.90 25.89 5.50
N SER A 426 -5.25 26.29 4.40
CA SER A 426 -4.03 25.63 3.91
C SER A 426 -2.76 26.00 4.69
N GLU A 427 -2.89 26.72 5.81
CA GLU A 427 -1.76 27.26 6.57
C GLU A 427 -1.55 26.60 7.94
N ARG A 428 -2.37 25.62 8.36
CA ARG A 428 -2.07 24.90 9.61
C ARG A 428 -0.92 23.91 9.39
N PRO A 429 0.11 23.90 10.26
CA PRO A 429 1.14 22.86 10.23
C PRO A 429 0.49 21.48 10.28
N SER A 430 0.88 20.57 9.40
CA SER A 430 0.46 19.19 9.53
C SER A 430 1.03 18.65 10.84
N LEU A 431 0.13 18.32 11.77
CA LEU A 431 0.46 17.64 13.02
C LEU A 431 1.35 16.44 12.70
N LEU A 432 2.36 16.21 13.55
CA LEU A 432 3.26 15.05 13.45
C LEU A 432 4.01 14.96 12.11
N SER A 433 4.27 16.11 11.47
CA SER A 433 5.01 16.20 10.18
C SER A 433 6.41 15.57 10.24
N SER A 434 7.16 15.87 11.30
CA SER A 434 8.47 15.27 11.55
C SER A 434 8.34 13.91 12.24
N GLN A 435 9.02 12.91 11.70
CA GLN A 435 9.16 11.59 12.31
C GLN A 435 10.34 11.52 13.28
N ILE A 436 11.26 12.49 13.23
CA ILE A 436 12.39 12.64 14.16
C ILE A 436 11.92 13.33 15.44
N LYS A 437 11.21 14.46 15.31
CA LYS A 437 10.65 15.23 16.41
C LYS A 437 9.17 15.52 16.17
N PRO A 438 8.29 14.54 16.42
CA PRO A 438 6.85 14.69 16.20
C PRO A 438 6.27 15.79 17.08
N ASP A 439 5.45 16.65 16.48
CA ASP A 439 4.78 17.76 17.14
C ASP A 439 3.26 17.55 17.17
N LEU A 440 2.68 17.58 18.37
CA LEU A 440 1.25 17.48 18.61
C LEU A 440 0.53 18.84 18.58
N GLY A 441 1.26 19.92 18.28
CA GLY A 441 0.74 21.28 18.32
C GLY A 441 0.26 21.62 19.72
N ASN A 442 -1.01 22.02 19.83
CA ASN A 442 -1.61 22.41 21.12
C ASN A 442 -2.16 21.23 21.93
N MET A 443 -2.12 20.01 21.39
CA MET A 443 -2.66 18.84 22.06
C MET A 443 -1.69 18.28 23.10
N GLN A 444 -2.20 17.95 24.28
CA GLN A 444 -1.43 17.31 25.34
C GLN A 444 -1.53 15.80 25.23
N LEU A 445 -0.38 15.11 25.18
CA LEU A 445 -0.36 13.66 25.18
C LEU A 445 -0.72 13.12 26.56
N VAL A 446 -1.72 12.24 26.63
CA VAL A 446 -2.24 11.65 27.87
C VAL A 446 -1.75 10.21 28.02
N GLU A 447 -1.90 9.41 26.96
CA GLU A 447 -1.65 7.97 26.99
C GLU A 447 -1.14 7.48 25.63
N ILE A 448 -0.29 6.46 25.66
CA ILE A 448 0.20 5.77 24.46
C ILE A 448 -0.14 4.30 24.60
N THR A 449 -0.87 3.77 23.64
CA THR A 449 -1.14 2.33 23.50
C THR A 449 -0.26 1.76 22.38
N ASP A 450 0.55 0.77 22.72
CA ASP A 450 1.51 0.10 21.83
C ASP A 450 0.89 -1.17 21.24
N PHE A 451 0.74 -1.21 19.92
CA PHE A 451 0.22 -2.36 19.16
C PHE A 451 1.31 -3.24 18.57
N ASN A 452 2.58 -2.94 18.83
CA ASN A 452 3.71 -3.66 18.24
C ASN A 452 4.10 -4.93 19.01
N LYS A 453 3.22 -5.46 19.86
CA LYS A 453 3.46 -6.62 20.72
C LYS A 453 2.20 -7.47 20.79
N GLU A 454 2.36 -8.78 21.00
CA GLU A 454 1.22 -9.71 21.05
C GLU A 454 0.15 -9.32 22.07
N LYS A 455 0.55 -8.71 23.19
CA LYS A 455 -0.37 -8.09 24.15
C LYS A 455 -0.24 -6.58 24.06
N THR A 456 -1.36 -5.92 23.77
CA THR A 456 -1.51 -4.48 23.80
C THR A 456 -1.11 -3.93 25.18
N GLN A 457 -0.27 -2.89 25.19
CA GLN A 457 0.19 -2.24 26.42
C GLN A 457 -0.09 -0.74 26.36
N SER A 458 -0.86 -0.26 27.32
CA SER A 458 -1.14 1.17 27.49
C SER A 458 -0.30 1.76 28.62
N ARG A 459 0.22 2.97 28.43
CA ARG A 459 1.04 3.68 29.43
C ARG A 459 0.77 5.17 29.43
N THR A 460 0.80 5.79 30.61
CA THR A 460 0.74 7.25 30.75
C THR A 460 1.90 7.91 30.02
N ALA A 461 1.62 9.02 29.33
CA ALA A 461 2.63 9.73 28.58
C ALA A 461 3.45 10.66 29.47
N ASN A 462 4.79 10.57 29.37
CA ASN A 462 5.71 11.59 29.86
C ASN A 462 5.86 12.70 28.81
N THR A 463 6.20 13.91 29.24
CA THR A 463 5.99 15.17 28.51
C THR A 463 6.66 15.34 27.13
N GLN A 464 7.52 14.44 26.63
CA GLN A 464 8.03 14.43 25.24
C GLN A 464 8.42 13.02 24.72
N ASN A 465 7.62 11.97 24.99
CA ASN A 465 8.03 10.58 24.71
C ASN A 465 7.88 10.09 23.24
N LEU A 466 7.30 10.87 22.32
CA LEU A 466 7.02 10.36 20.96
C LEU A 466 8.28 10.09 20.12
N SER A 467 9.33 10.91 20.26
CA SER A 467 10.61 10.71 19.56
C SER A 467 11.38 9.47 20.02
N ALA A 468 11.11 8.98 21.24
CA ALA A 468 11.75 7.79 21.80
C ALA A 468 10.99 6.49 21.48
N LEU A 469 9.83 6.59 20.82
CA LEU A 469 9.10 5.42 20.34
C LEU A 469 9.92 4.69 19.28
N LYS A 470 9.85 3.36 19.32
CA LYS A 470 10.36 2.52 18.24
C LYS A 470 9.42 2.65 17.04
N ASP A 471 9.89 2.26 15.87
CA ASP A 471 9.03 2.18 14.71
C ASP A 471 7.91 1.18 14.95
N GLY A 472 6.70 1.55 14.53
CA GLY A 472 5.51 0.80 14.87
C GLY A 472 4.21 1.60 14.89
N VAL A 473 3.14 0.90 15.26
CA VAL A 473 1.76 1.40 15.31
C VAL A 473 1.35 1.66 16.74
N TYR A 474 0.77 2.84 16.96
CA TYR A 474 0.34 3.31 18.26
C TYR A 474 -1.06 3.95 18.17
N LEU A 475 -1.80 3.91 19.27
CA LEU A 475 -2.91 4.86 19.50
C LEU A 475 -2.46 5.88 20.54
N LEU A 476 -2.64 7.16 20.22
CA LEU A 476 -2.38 8.27 21.13
C LEU A 476 -3.71 8.76 21.68
N LYS A 477 -3.84 8.76 23.00
CA LYS A 477 -4.87 9.54 23.68
C LYS A 477 -4.32 10.92 23.92
N VAL A 478 -4.97 11.93 23.38
CA VAL A 478 -4.57 13.33 23.52
C VAL A 478 -5.71 14.16 24.09
N SER A 479 -5.39 15.22 24.82
CA SER A 479 -6.35 16.18 25.34
C SER A 479 -6.18 17.51 24.61
N GLU A 480 -7.28 18.05 24.10
CA GLU A 480 -7.36 19.37 23.49
C GLU A 480 -8.61 20.07 24.03
N ASN A 481 -8.47 21.26 24.62
CA ASN A 481 -9.59 22.01 25.23
C ASN A 481 -10.41 21.20 26.24
N ASN A 482 -9.75 20.36 27.06
CA ASN A 482 -10.36 19.43 28.03
C ASN A 482 -11.19 18.29 27.42
N GLU A 483 -11.14 18.08 26.10
CA GLU A 483 -11.74 16.92 25.44
C GLU A 483 -10.65 15.91 25.05
N ASN A 484 -10.88 14.65 25.40
CA ASN A 484 -9.99 13.56 25.01
C ASN A 484 -10.31 13.07 23.61
N LYS A 485 -9.28 12.90 22.78
CA LYS A 485 -9.34 12.33 21.44
C LYS A 485 -8.38 11.14 21.33
N ILE A 486 -8.73 10.17 20.49
CA ILE A 486 -7.85 9.05 20.17
C ILE A 486 -7.40 9.20 18.72
N ILE A 487 -6.09 9.19 18.50
CA ILE A 487 -5.50 9.40 17.18
C ILE A 487 -4.53 8.24 16.88
N PRO A 488 -4.66 7.55 15.74
CA PRO A 488 -3.67 6.58 15.31
C PRO A 488 -2.36 7.28 14.93
N TYR A 489 -1.25 6.75 15.41
CA TYR A 489 0.08 7.28 15.16
C TYR A 489 1.02 6.19 14.67
N ILE A 490 1.65 6.45 13.54
CA ILE A 490 2.61 5.55 12.90
C ILE A 490 3.98 6.17 13.05
N LYS A 491 4.83 5.56 13.88
CA LYS A 491 6.23 5.94 13.97
C LYS A 491 6.97 5.16 12.89
N ASN A 492 7.52 5.87 11.92
CA ASN A 492 8.38 5.28 10.89
C ASN A 492 9.61 6.15 10.73
N THR A 493 10.78 5.63 11.11
CA THR A 493 12.00 6.42 11.06
C THR A 493 12.39 6.67 9.59
N PRO A 494 12.59 7.95 9.19
CA PRO A 494 12.92 8.28 7.81
C PRO A 494 14.17 7.56 7.34
N LYS A 495 14.12 7.01 6.12
CA LYS A 495 15.28 6.31 5.55
C LYS A 495 16.40 7.30 5.26
N GLU A 496 17.60 6.98 5.72
CA GLU A 496 18.79 7.74 5.37
C GLU A 496 19.23 7.43 3.94
N VAL A 497 19.46 8.48 3.15
CA VAL A 497 19.95 8.42 1.77
C VAL A 497 21.23 9.24 1.63
N ALA A 498 22.08 8.84 0.70
CA ALA A 498 23.31 9.58 0.43
C ALA A 498 22.99 10.98 -0.12
N GLU A 499 23.82 11.97 0.25
CA GLU A 499 23.64 13.37 -0.19
C GLU A 499 23.50 13.46 -1.72
N ASN A 500 24.34 12.73 -2.47
CA ASN A 500 24.31 12.72 -3.93
C ASN A 500 23.05 12.09 -4.55
N GLU A 501 22.29 11.28 -3.81
CA GLU A 501 21.00 10.73 -4.27
C GLU A 501 19.89 11.78 -4.21
N ILE A 502 19.92 12.68 -3.22
CA ILE A 502 18.82 13.61 -2.94
C ILE A 502 19.13 15.06 -3.33
N VAL A 503 20.39 15.49 -3.26
CA VAL A 503 20.79 16.85 -3.64
C VAL A 503 20.94 16.95 -5.16
N GLN A 504 20.24 17.92 -5.76
CA GLN A 504 20.31 18.25 -7.18
C GLN A 504 21.49 19.16 -7.47
N SER A 505 21.62 20.25 -6.70
CA SER A 505 22.74 21.19 -6.78
C SER A 505 22.96 21.83 -5.41
N ALA A 506 24.22 22.07 -5.07
CA ALA A 506 24.61 22.79 -3.87
C ALA A 506 25.43 24.01 -4.29
N SER A 507 24.91 25.21 -4.01
CA SER A 507 25.71 26.44 -4.01
C SER A 507 26.20 26.72 -2.59
N SER A 508 27.04 27.74 -2.40
CA SER A 508 27.46 28.17 -1.06
C SER A 508 26.31 28.69 -0.19
N SER A 509 25.13 28.95 -0.77
CA SER A 509 24.00 29.57 -0.07
C SER A 509 22.70 28.77 -0.09
N VAL A 510 22.42 28.07 -1.18
CA VAL A 510 21.16 27.37 -1.42
C VAL A 510 21.40 25.93 -1.85
N LEU A 511 20.68 25.01 -1.21
CA LEU A 511 20.66 23.59 -1.50
C LEU A 511 19.35 23.20 -2.21
N GLN A 512 19.45 22.67 -3.43
CA GLN A 512 18.29 22.16 -4.18
C GLN A 512 18.19 20.65 -4.06
N LEU A 513 16.97 20.14 -3.88
CA LEU A 513 16.66 18.72 -3.76
C LEU A 513 16.03 18.17 -5.06
N LYS A 514 16.29 16.90 -5.37
CA LYS A 514 15.71 16.12 -6.49
C LYS A 514 14.29 15.62 -6.20
N VAL A 515 13.56 16.34 -5.36
CA VAL A 515 12.19 16.01 -4.96
C VAL A 515 11.22 16.82 -5.82
N ASP A 516 10.07 16.24 -6.14
CA ASP A 516 9.00 16.99 -6.78
C ASP A 516 8.58 18.16 -5.86
N GLN A 517 8.73 19.39 -6.35
CA GLN A 517 8.44 20.58 -5.57
C GLN A 517 6.96 20.72 -5.21
N GLU A 518 6.07 20.10 -6.00
CA GLU A 518 4.64 20.02 -5.70
C GLU A 518 4.33 19.03 -4.57
N GLU A 519 5.19 18.03 -4.37
CA GLU A 519 5.05 17.02 -3.31
C GLU A 519 5.92 17.30 -2.08
N LEU A 520 6.81 18.30 -2.11
CA LEU A 520 7.56 18.69 -0.91
C LEU A 520 6.62 19.37 0.10
N THR A 521 6.42 18.76 1.27
CA THR A 521 5.64 19.37 2.35
C THR A 521 6.50 20.31 3.18
N ALA A 522 7.65 19.80 3.66
CA ALA A 522 8.58 20.55 4.50
C ALA A 522 9.99 19.94 4.47
N VAL A 523 10.97 20.73 4.90
CA VAL A 523 12.30 20.26 5.28
C VAL A 523 12.57 20.66 6.72
N HIS A 524 12.89 19.71 7.58
CA HIS A 524 13.29 19.95 8.96
C HIS A 524 14.80 19.73 9.11
N ILE A 525 15.50 20.70 9.70
CA ILE A 525 16.94 20.69 9.89
C ILE A 525 17.22 20.46 11.36
N PHE A 526 18.00 19.42 11.65
CA PHE A 526 18.38 19.03 13.00
C PHE A 526 19.89 19.07 13.19
N ASP A 527 20.34 19.43 14.39
CA ASP A 527 21.74 19.28 14.79
C ASP A 527 22.10 17.80 15.10
N GLU A 528 23.35 17.57 15.49
CA GLU A 528 23.87 16.26 15.90
C GLU A 528 23.10 15.60 17.06
N ASN A 529 22.46 16.41 17.90
CA ASN A 529 21.66 15.96 19.05
C ASN A 529 20.18 15.77 18.70
N LYS A 530 19.82 15.85 17.41
CA LYS A 530 18.44 15.82 16.90
C LYS A 530 17.56 16.96 17.45
N THR A 531 18.17 18.07 17.84
CA THR A 531 17.46 19.30 18.17
C THR A 531 17.02 19.96 16.87
N LEU A 532 15.73 20.28 16.76
CA LEU A 532 15.20 21.01 15.60
C LEU A 532 15.76 22.43 15.58
N ILE A 533 16.53 22.75 14.55
CA ILE A 533 17.15 24.06 14.33
C ILE A 533 16.25 24.95 13.48
N LYS A 534 15.71 24.41 12.38
CA LYS A 534 14.89 25.16 11.43
C LYS A 534 13.91 24.24 10.71
N SER A 535 12.71 24.75 10.45
CA SER A 535 11.74 24.12 9.56
C SER A 535 11.51 25.03 8.36
N ILE A 536 11.49 24.45 7.16
CA ILE A 536 11.30 25.15 5.90
C ILE A 536 10.03 24.58 5.28
N SER A 537 9.01 25.42 5.10
CA SER A 537 7.77 25.01 4.42
C SER A 537 7.97 24.92 2.91
N GLN A 538 7.06 24.23 2.22
CA GLN A 538 7.02 24.20 0.76
C GLN A 538 7.09 25.61 0.13
N LYS A 539 6.34 26.56 0.68
CA LYS A 539 6.31 27.95 0.19
C LYS A 539 7.68 28.62 0.32
N GLN A 540 8.29 28.52 1.51
CA GLN A 540 9.62 29.09 1.76
C GLN A 540 10.69 28.46 0.85
N TYR A 541 10.61 27.14 0.62
CA TYR A 541 11.51 26.44 -0.29
C TYR A 541 11.38 26.97 -1.73
N ARG A 542 10.14 27.15 -2.23
CA ARG A 542 9.90 27.68 -3.59
C ARG A 542 10.38 29.12 -3.74
N GLU A 543 10.07 29.98 -2.77
CA GLU A 543 10.46 31.40 -2.78
C GLU A 543 11.99 31.56 -2.77
N ALA A 544 12.70 30.74 -2.00
CA ALA A 544 14.17 30.77 -1.93
C ALA A 544 14.86 29.96 -3.05
N GLY A 545 14.11 29.23 -3.87
CA GLY A 545 14.66 28.32 -4.89
C GLY A 545 15.44 27.15 -4.31
N GLY A 546 15.18 26.75 -3.06
CA GLY A 546 15.86 25.69 -2.32
C GLY A 546 15.90 25.92 -0.81
N ILE A 547 16.73 25.14 -0.10
CA ILE A 547 17.01 25.33 1.33
C ILE A 547 18.12 26.36 1.47
N ASN A 548 17.82 27.52 2.07
CA ASN A 548 18.84 28.51 2.43
C ASN A 548 19.65 28.01 3.65
N ILE A 549 20.95 27.82 3.45
CA ILE A 549 21.90 27.32 4.44
C ILE A 549 22.92 28.36 4.91
N GLN A 550 22.82 29.63 4.46
CA GLN A 550 23.79 30.68 4.82
C GLN A 550 23.84 30.99 6.33
N ASP A 551 22.69 30.91 6.99
CA ASP A 551 22.55 31.23 8.41
C ASP A 551 22.88 30.04 9.34
N LEU A 552 23.27 28.90 8.77
CA LEU A 552 23.64 27.72 9.56
C LEU A 552 25.13 27.79 9.92
N GLU A 553 25.44 27.38 11.16
CA GLU A 553 26.81 27.33 11.65
C GLU A 553 27.62 26.25 10.92
N ASN A 554 28.95 26.31 11.04
CA ASN A 554 29.83 25.34 10.41
C ASN A 554 29.83 23.98 11.14
N LYS A 555 28.82 23.14 10.90
CA LYS A 555 28.57 21.86 11.60
C LYS A 555 27.84 20.86 10.69
N ASP A 556 27.77 19.62 11.16
CA ASP A 556 26.95 18.58 10.53
C ASP A 556 25.48 18.72 10.92
N TYR A 557 24.60 18.67 9.92
CA TYR A 557 23.17 18.70 10.10
C TYR A 557 22.50 17.48 9.47
N THR A 558 21.39 17.05 10.07
CA THR A 558 20.45 16.10 9.47
C THR A 558 19.27 16.85 8.88
N PHE A 559 19.01 16.62 7.60
CA PHE A 559 17.87 17.19 6.89
C PHE A 559 16.80 16.10 6.72
N GLU A 560 15.67 16.25 7.38
CA GLU A 560 14.47 15.42 7.13
C GLU A 560 13.64 16.09 6.04
N VAL A 561 13.46 15.38 4.93
CA VAL A 561 12.68 15.81 3.78
C VAL A 561 11.34 15.09 3.81
N VAL A 562 10.27 15.86 3.99
CA VAL A 562 8.91 15.35 4.22
C VAL A 562 8.07 15.54 2.96
N THR A 563 7.47 14.47 2.48
CA THR A 563 6.48 14.47 1.39
C THR A 563 5.22 13.73 1.84
N PRO A 564 4.07 13.86 1.13
CA PRO A 564 2.88 13.07 1.43
C PRO A 564 3.11 11.56 1.37
N TYR A 565 4.06 11.10 0.55
CA TYR A 565 4.25 9.69 0.25
C TYR A 565 5.36 9.05 1.08
N TYR A 566 6.50 9.73 1.23
CA TYR A 566 7.68 9.26 1.94
C TYR A 566 8.37 10.36 2.75
N ASN A 567 9.12 9.95 3.77
CA ASN A 567 10.09 10.79 4.46
C ASN A 567 11.49 10.22 4.25
N LEU A 568 12.43 11.07 3.84
CA LEU A 568 13.85 10.72 3.73
C LEU A 568 14.67 11.60 4.65
N GLN A 569 15.85 11.14 5.02
CA GLN A 569 16.84 11.99 5.66
C GLN A 569 18.18 11.90 4.96
N PHE A 570 18.96 12.99 4.98
CA PHE A 570 20.36 12.96 4.58
C PHE A 570 21.18 13.87 5.50
N ARG A 571 22.48 13.60 5.59
CA ARG A 571 23.41 14.41 6.37
C ARG A 571 24.24 15.30 5.46
N LYS A 572 24.54 16.51 5.93
CA LYS A 572 25.43 17.45 5.23
C LYS A 572 26.17 18.34 6.23
N ALA A 573 27.47 18.46 6.04
CA ALA A 573 28.29 19.50 6.66
C ALA A 573 28.00 20.84 5.97
N VAL A 574 27.55 21.84 6.73
CA VAL A 574 27.41 23.23 6.26
C VAL A 574 28.62 24.00 6.75
N GLY A 575 29.17 24.93 5.96
CA GLY A 575 30.24 25.85 6.41
C GLY A 575 31.70 25.41 6.17
N GLY A 576 31.94 24.20 5.64
CA GLY A 576 33.25 23.86 5.09
C GLY A 576 33.58 24.78 3.92
N THR A 577 34.83 25.24 3.81
CA THR A 577 35.33 25.80 2.56
C THR A 577 34.99 24.78 1.48
N VAL A 578 34.19 25.16 0.49
CA VAL A 578 34.14 24.40 -0.75
C VAL A 578 35.58 24.39 -1.22
N SER A 579 36.32 23.30 -1.00
CA SER A 579 37.50 23.09 -1.80
C SER A 579 36.96 23.15 -3.23
N SER A 580 37.38 24.18 -3.97
CA SER A 580 37.13 24.30 -5.40
C SER A 580 37.73 23.12 -6.18
N GLU A 581 38.36 22.17 -5.49
CA GLU A 581 38.69 20.85 -5.97
C GLU A 581 37.43 19.98 -6.07
N ASN A 582 36.81 20.00 -7.27
CA ASN A 582 35.95 18.95 -7.85
C ASN A 582 34.43 19.22 -7.97
N SER A 583 33.93 20.44 -8.18
CA SER A 583 32.60 20.57 -8.81
C SER A 583 32.74 20.29 -10.31
N THR A 584 32.16 19.17 -10.77
CA THR A 584 32.03 18.88 -12.20
C THR A 584 30.54 18.78 -12.53
N ASP A 585 30.06 19.79 -13.25
CA ASP A 585 28.69 19.86 -13.73
C ASP A 585 28.59 19.20 -15.09
N ILE A 586 27.73 18.18 -15.18
CA ILE A 586 27.44 17.51 -16.44
C ILE A 586 25.92 17.58 -16.65
N TYR A 587 25.49 18.19 -17.74
CA TYR A 587 24.09 18.43 -18.06
C TYR A 587 23.86 18.32 -19.58
N THR A 588 22.59 18.27 -19.98
CA THR A 588 22.20 18.23 -21.39
C THR A 588 21.56 19.53 -21.84
N LEU A 589 21.91 19.98 -23.04
CA LEU A 589 21.37 21.17 -23.67
C LEU A 589 21.28 20.90 -25.17
N LYS A 590 20.10 21.11 -25.79
CA LYS A 590 19.89 20.92 -27.23
C LYS A 590 20.41 19.57 -27.78
N GLN A 591 20.08 18.48 -27.08
CA GLN A 591 20.55 17.12 -27.40
C GLN A 591 22.07 16.90 -27.33
N GLN A 592 22.83 17.80 -26.69
CA GLN A 592 24.26 17.65 -26.47
C GLN A 592 24.53 17.43 -24.99
N ILE A 593 25.57 16.66 -24.68
CA ILE A 593 26.11 16.50 -23.34
C ILE A 593 27.19 17.57 -23.15
N ILE A 594 27.04 18.38 -22.11
CA ILE A 594 28.01 19.39 -21.72
C ILE A 594 28.60 18.99 -20.37
N ALA A 595 29.92 19.02 -20.25
CA ALA A 595 30.62 18.86 -18.98
C ALA A 595 31.48 20.09 -18.69
N LYS A 596 31.35 20.66 -17.50
CA LYS A 596 32.13 21.79 -16.99
C LYS A 596 32.78 21.38 -15.68
N SER A 597 34.07 21.62 -15.52
CA SER A 597 34.81 21.28 -14.32
C SER A 597 35.66 22.44 -13.85
N GLY A 598 35.86 22.55 -12.53
CA GLY A 598 36.85 23.44 -11.93
C GLY A 598 38.31 23.05 -12.23
N THR A 599 38.54 21.85 -12.77
CA THR A 599 39.85 21.33 -13.18
C THR A 599 39.83 20.87 -14.63
N ASP A 600 40.96 20.97 -15.35
CA ASP A 600 41.03 20.55 -16.75
C ASP A 600 40.65 19.08 -16.94
N ILE A 601 39.75 18.84 -17.89
CA ILE A 601 39.32 17.52 -18.33
C ILE A 601 40.36 17.00 -19.31
N LYS A 602 41.01 15.89 -18.95
CA LYS A 602 41.97 15.21 -19.81
C LYS A 602 41.24 14.43 -20.91
N ASN A 603 40.35 13.52 -20.53
CA ASN A 603 39.64 12.65 -21.46
C ASN A 603 38.16 12.52 -21.10
N VAL A 604 37.30 12.42 -22.11
CA VAL A 604 35.88 12.11 -21.98
C VAL A 604 35.54 10.90 -22.85
N SER A 605 34.89 9.90 -22.27
CA SER A 605 34.30 8.77 -22.99
C SER A 605 32.79 8.73 -22.74
N ILE A 606 31.98 8.61 -23.78
CA ILE A 606 30.52 8.48 -23.69
C ILE A 606 30.13 7.12 -24.27
N TYR A 607 29.36 6.36 -23.51
CA TYR A 607 28.83 5.05 -23.89
C TYR A 607 27.30 5.09 -23.97
N SER A 608 26.69 4.29 -24.83
CA SER A 608 25.27 3.98 -24.76
C SER A 608 24.97 3.20 -23.48
N ILE A 609 23.69 3.13 -23.07
CA ILE A 609 23.28 2.28 -21.94
C ILE A 609 23.55 0.78 -22.17
N SER A 610 23.68 0.34 -23.43
CA SER A 610 24.07 -1.01 -23.82
C SER A 610 25.59 -1.26 -23.77
N GLY A 611 26.39 -0.23 -23.44
CA GLY A 611 27.85 -0.33 -23.29
C GLY A 611 28.65 -0.03 -24.57
N ALA A 612 28.01 0.37 -25.67
CA ALA A 612 28.71 0.74 -26.90
C ALA A 612 29.38 2.11 -26.74
N LEU A 613 30.66 2.24 -27.09
CA LEU A 613 31.36 3.53 -27.07
C LEU A 613 30.87 4.43 -28.21
N ILE A 614 30.38 5.63 -27.86
CA ILE A 614 29.78 6.59 -28.79
C ILE A 614 30.74 7.76 -29.09
N ILE A 615 31.46 8.25 -28.06
CA ILE A 615 32.43 9.34 -28.16
C ILE A 615 33.63 9.01 -27.26
N GLN A 616 34.84 9.25 -27.73
CA GLN A 616 36.04 9.31 -26.91
C GLN A 616 36.89 10.47 -27.38
N GLN A 617 37.23 11.40 -26.49
CA GLN A 617 37.94 12.62 -26.86
C GLN A 617 38.86 13.11 -25.74
N GLU A 618 40.09 13.44 -26.13
CA GLU A 618 41.04 14.17 -25.31
C GLU A 618 40.84 15.69 -25.51
N ILE A 619 40.76 16.46 -24.42
CA ILE A 619 40.24 17.84 -24.47
C ILE A 619 41.22 18.82 -23.83
N ASN A 620 41.85 18.45 -22.71
CA ASN A 620 42.76 19.27 -21.91
C ASN A 620 42.23 20.70 -21.68
N LYS A 621 40.94 20.81 -21.37
CA LYS A 621 40.21 22.07 -21.12
C LYS A 621 39.19 21.85 -20.00
N PRO A 622 38.72 22.92 -19.33
CA PRO A 622 37.73 22.79 -18.25
C PRO A 622 36.30 22.52 -18.75
N VAL A 623 36.08 22.54 -20.08
CA VAL A 623 34.76 22.39 -20.69
C VAL A 623 34.81 21.39 -21.85
N PHE A 624 33.81 20.51 -21.89
CA PHE A 624 33.51 19.60 -22.99
C PHE A 624 32.09 19.82 -23.49
N GLU A 625 31.90 19.70 -24.80
CA GLU A 625 30.60 19.68 -25.44
C GLU A 625 30.58 18.57 -26.49
N SER A 626 29.58 17.70 -26.43
CA SER A 626 29.40 16.64 -27.43
C SER A 626 28.73 17.18 -28.69
N ARG A 627 28.85 16.43 -29.79
CA ARG A 627 27.87 16.51 -30.88
C ARG A 627 26.46 16.16 -30.37
N SER A 628 25.42 16.54 -31.11
CA SER A 628 24.05 16.13 -30.80
C SER A 628 23.94 14.60 -30.82
N LEU A 629 23.25 14.04 -29.83
CA LEU A 629 23.02 12.60 -29.66
C LEU A 629 21.51 12.32 -29.73
N GLU A 630 21.16 11.10 -30.15
CA GLU A 630 19.77 10.66 -30.13
C GLU A 630 19.22 10.60 -28.70
N ALA A 631 17.91 10.78 -28.56
CA ALA A 631 17.24 10.73 -27.27
C ALA A 631 17.48 9.38 -26.58
N GLY A 632 18.04 9.41 -25.38
CA GLY A 632 18.50 8.18 -24.74
C GLY A 632 19.31 8.42 -23.48
N VAL A 633 19.66 7.33 -22.78
CA VAL A 633 20.52 7.38 -21.60
C VAL A 633 21.92 6.95 -21.99
N TYR A 634 22.89 7.77 -21.62
CA TYR A 634 24.31 7.57 -21.90
C TYR A 634 25.10 7.52 -20.60
N LEU A 635 26.19 6.77 -20.57
CA LEU A 635 27.19 6.80 -19.49
C LEU A 635 28.37 7.65 -19.96
N ILE A 636 28.60 8.80 -19.32
CA ILE A 636 29.77 9.63 -19.54
C ILE A 636 30.82 9.34 -18.46
N GLN A 637 32.05 9.09 -18.88
CA GLN A 637 33.21 8.90 -18.05
C GLN A 637 34.21 10.02 -18.34
N ILE A 638 34.60 10.77 -17.32
CA ILE A 638 35.50 11.92 -17.42
C ILE A 638 36.73 11.65 -16.59
N THR A 639 37.90 11.73 -17.20
CA THR A 639 39.20 11.69 -16.52
C THR A 639 39.78 13.09 -16.50
N PHE A 640 40.10 13.60 -15.30
CA PHE A 640 40.70 14.91 -15.10
C PHE A 640 42.23 14.86 -15.21
N SER A 641 42.84 16.03 -15.35
CA SER A 641 44.29 16.18 -15.45
C SER A 641 45.04 15.71 -14.18
N ASN A 642 44.38 15.70 -13.03
CA ASN A 642 44.90 15.12 -11.78
C ASN A 642 44.77 13.58 -11.70
N GLY A 643 44.31 12.91 -12.77
CA GLY A 643 44.15 11.46 -12.84
C GLY A 643 42.84 10.91 -12.25
N LYS A 644 42.05 11.74 -11.54
CA LYS A 644 40.74 11.33 -11.01
C LYS A 644 39.78 11.07 -12.16
N THR A 645 38.98 10.01 -12.04
CA THR A 645 37.94 9.68 -13.02
C THR A 645 36.58 9.68 -12.35
N ILE A 646 35.59 10.32 -12.98
CA ILE A 646 34.18 10.25 -12.59
C ILE A 646 33.36 9.61 -13.69
N SER A 647 32.27 8.96 -13.32
CA SER A 647 31.30 8.41 -14.25
C SER A 647 29.90 8.89 -13.88
N LYS A 648 29.12 9.34 -14.85
CA LYS A 648 27.75 9.84 -14.66
C LYS A 648 26.86 9.30 -15.77
N LYS A 649 25.66 8.85 -15.42
CA LYS A 649 24.63 8.58 -16.43
C LYS A 649 23.86 9.87 -16.71
N ILE A 650 23.59 10.14 -17.97
CA ILE A 650 22.90 11.36 -18.40
C ILE A 650 21.89 11.05 -19.50
N LYS A 651 20.71 11.66 -19.39
CA LYS A 651 19.66 11.55 -20.39
C LYS A 651 19.77 12.72 -21.36
N VAL A 652 19.94 12.40 -22.64
CA VAL A 652 19.89 13.36 -23.76
C VAL A 652 18.47 13.43 -24.30
#